data_AF-A0A2V3IVQ8-F1
#
_entry.id   AF-A0A2V3IVQ8-F1
#
_cell.length_a   1.000
_cell.length_b   1.000
_cell.length_c   1.000
_cell.angle_alpha   90.00
_cell.angle_beta   90.00
_cell.angle_gamma   90.00
#
_symmetry.space_group_name_H-M   'P 1'
#
loop_
_entity.id
_entity.type
_entity.pdbx_description
1 polymer ?
#
loop_
_entity_poly.entity_id
_entity_poly.type
_entity_poly.pdbx_seq_one_letter_code
_entity_poly.pdbx_strand_id
1 'polypeptide(L)'
;MAPALTMDDLYLADVNKFDIWDRRESAVGNPQLWQQACESYKSTPHFKSGIPHKIHQIWIGSRQPPCVWLDTWRIQYMNKFANVEYSQKDWQYIMWDNDTVRDMPMLNRSIFDKETAPQCQADILRLEVLYQYGGVYIDADIVSTQKDLRPALELANDTGFLITYEPDTKDKPYSVLGNSLIACTPKHPLILMLMSYIKQIYGFKRAHYGVEWVTGPLTYTKTLIHADMPVTIPPSKHFYPAFHYIPNPSAVDVTSFDSYCFQFGYTCSGLSEWVAANNKCQKAHHCNYHANIEYPLGKLKQFPKTISPVPKDGVIPNVIHQFSFQPENARPHRWMSTWQHKFCPATGFKYELWTWDRLKKDIGLFYCANLYNSSLMDESSLRMLALEVLESCGGYYIPLSTIFVGHETDPEAAAKIFGRGTGAMFESGSIVGSATHGCTAKILECYENGSADSTSSAQLPSSVVTDMKIGDDRAAFASFRYGSRHLGASRIYFAPTDRGDAKAAASSSSAMIWAYDCQVPIFNLSSDAEVVSSINGADGRVVVITDSLFGAFSSLIDELAGVMYRFVEEETEWDYIVFNVEWETDSDGFEVYPCTSPFRSPTARYLGFIANKHVTKEVSTVNVEQVLAEYGSGKVFVASEKSRHTAKLASIYRTIPSIERACSWLAGYFPDFNRDSDEVHGDTLKGFRNGQIAFELQVDDEQRVMYRTWGSSGGIDCECKIQQGLNGLSVEWLRRYQDGQVMYETTGEFVH
;
A
#
# COMPACT_ATOMS: atom_id res chain seq x y z
N MET A 1 -3.38 58.50 2.03
CA MET A 1 -3.26 57.34 1.12
C MET A 1 -1.89 56.74 1.35
N ALA A 2 -1.79 55.48 1.77
CA ALA A 2 -0.50 54.82 1.79
C ALA A 2 -0.03 54.53 0.35
N PRO A 3 1.29 54.48 0.11
CA PRO A 3 1.84 54.26 -1.22
C PRO A 3 1.48 52.86 -1.75
N ALA A 4 1.19 52.78 -3.04
CA ALA A 4 1.12 51.50 -3.73
C ALA A 4 2.55 50.94 -3.81
N LEU A 5 2.85 49.94 -2.96
CA LEU A 5 4.17 49.31 -2.94
C LEU A 5 4.42 48.50 -4.21
N THR A 6 5.68 48.45 -4.60
CA THR A 6 6.25 47.68 -5.70
C THR A 6 7.37 46.78 -5.18
N MET A 7 7.87 45.90 -6.05
CA MET A 7 9.00 45.01 -5.72
C MET A 7 10.28 45.76 -5.34
N ASP A 8 10.43 47.03 -5.73
CA ASP A 8 11.67 47.78 -5.53
C ASP A 8 11.65 48.64 -4.25
N ASP A 9 10.53 48.66 -3.51
CA ASP A 9 10.38 49.45 -2.28
C ASP A 9 10.94 48.76 -1.02
N LEU A 10 11.26 47.47 -1.07
CA LEU A 10 11.87 46.77 0.07
C LEU A 10 13.34 47.15 0.20
N TYR A 11 13.75 47.62 1.38
CA TYR A 11 15.16 47.86 1.69
C TYR A 11 15.69 46.76 2.60
N LEU A 12 16.75 46.07 2.15
CA LEU A 12 17.50 45.11 2.95
C LEU A 12 18.84 45.69 3.42
N ALA A 13 19.05 45.67 4.72
CA ALA A 13 20.33 46.00 5.33
C ALA A 13 21.26 44.79 5.33
N ASP A 14 22.57 45.06 5.20
CA ASP A 14 23.63 44.08 5.46
C ASP A 14 23.48 42.74 4.71
N VAL A 15 23.17 42.83 3.42
CA VAL A 15 23.14 41.65 2.54
C VAL A 15 24.55 41.10 2.36
N ASN A 16 24.73 39.82 2.73
CA ASN A 16 25.98 39.08 2.61
C ASN A 16 27.15 39.70 3.39
N LYS A 17 26.88 40.22 4.61
CA LYS A 17 27.90 40.84 5.47
C LYS A 17 28.16 40.09 6.77
N PHE A 18 27.24 39.23 7.20
CA PHE A 18 27.32 38.47 8.44
C PHE A 18 27.03 36.97 8.19
N ASP A 19 27.24 36.16 9.22
CA ASP A 19 26.86 34.75 9.20
C ASP A 19 25.35 34.58 8.97
N ILE A 20 24.94 33.51 8.30
CA ILE A 20 23.53 33.26 7.94
C ILE A 20 22.59 33.20 9.15
N TRP A 21 23.08 32.73 10.29
CA TRP A 21 22.32 32.66 11.54
C TRP A 21 22.24 34.01 12.26
N ASP A 22 23.05 35.00 11.86
CA ASP A 22 23.01 36.34 12.43
C ASP A 22 21.69 37.05 12.02
N ARG A 23 21.01 37.63 13.00
CA ARG A 23 19.76 38.37 12.78
C ARG A 23 19.94 39.62 11.91
N ARG A 24 21.15 40.18 11.87
CA ARG A 24 21.48 41.35 11.04
C ARG A 24 21.65 41.00 9.57
N GLU A 25 22.02 39.76 9.27
CA GLU A 25 22.29 39.31 7.90
C GLU A 25 21.02 39.39 7.04
N SER A 26 21.05 40.28 6.04
CA SER A 26 19.91 40.59 5.16
C SER A 26 18.64 41.01 5.92
N ALA A 27 18.78 41.84 6.96
CA ALA A 27 17.63 42.30 7.75
C ALA A 27 16.76 43.29 6.97
N VAL A 28 15.44 43.27 7.22
CA VAL A 28 14.51 44.27 6.66
C VAL A 28 14.81 45.62 7.31
N GLY A 29 15.25 46.59 6.51
CA GLY A 29 15.66 47.91 7.00
C GLY A 29 14.55 48.97 7.01
N ASN A 30 13.40 48.69 6.40
CA ASN A 30 12.23 49.59 6.38
C ASN A 30 10.91 48.91 6.81
N PRO A 31 10.86 48.15 7.92
CA PRO A 31 9.68 47.37 8.29
C PRO A 31 8.43 48.24 8.53
N GLN A 32 8.58 49.47 9.04
CA GLN A 32 7.45 50.37 9.30
C GLN A 32 6.66 50.72 8.04
N LEU A 33 7.32 50.83 6.88
CA LEU A 33 6.66 51.09 5.60
C LEU A 33 5.71 49.93 5.24
N TRP A 34 6.17 48.69 5.42
CA TRP A 34 5.41 47.48 5.10
C TRP A 34 4.28 47.24 6.10
N GLN A 35 4.48 47.56 7.38
CA GLN A 35 3.41 47.53 8.40
C GLN A 35 2.29 48.52 8.06
N GLN A 36 2.63 49.77 7.67
CA GLN A 36 1.65 50.77 7.25
C GLN A 36 0.90 50.36 5.97
N ALA A 37 1.58 49.68 5.06
CA ALA A 37 0.97 49.13 3.86
C ALA A 37 -0.02 48.01 4.20
N CYS A 38 0.30 47.12 5.16
CA CYS A 38 -0.63 46.11 5.65
C CYS A 38 -1.89 46.73 6.28
N GLU A 39 -1.72 47.76 7.10
CA GLU A 39 -2.87 48.45 7.72
C GLU A 39 -3.76 49.12 6.66
N SER A 40 -3.14 49.79 5.69
CA SER A 40 -3.90 50.42 4.59
C SER A 40 -4.57 49.39 3.68
N TYR A 41 -3.95 48.23 3.50
CA TYR A 41 -4.46 47.14 2.69
C TYR A 41 -5.80 46.58 3.21
N LYS A 42 -6.05 46.64 4.53
CA LYS A 42 -7.32 46.23 5.14
C LYS A 42 -8.55 46.95 4.56
N SER A 43 -8.36 48.14 3.99
CA SER A 43 -9.44 48.91 3.36
C SER A 43 -9.82 48.42 1.95
N THR A 44 -8.97 47.60 1.32
CA THR A 44 -9.15 47.15 -0.08
C THR A 44 -10.27 46.11 -0.23
N PRO A 45 -10.86 45.99 -1.45
CA PRO A 45 -11.82 44.93 -1.73
C PRO A 45 -11.24 43.52 -1.53
N HIS A 46 -9.98 43.29 -1.89
CA HIS A 46 -9.32 42.00 -1.74
C HIS A 46 -9.28 41.52 -0.29
N PHE A 47 -8.96 42.42 0.65
CA PHE A 47 -8.99 42.09 2.07
C PHE A 47 -10.42 41.82 2.56
N LYS A 48 -11.37 42.71 2.21
CA LYS A 48 -12.77 42.63 2.66
C LYS A 48 -13.50 41.37 2.18
N SER A 49 -13.08 40.80 1.05
CA SER A 49 -13.62 39.54 0.55
C SER A 49 -13.12 38.31 1.32
N GLY A 50 -12.15 38.45 2.22
CA GLY A 50 -11.56 37.33 2.97
C GLY A 50 -10.65 36.46 2.11
N ILE A 51 -10.02 35.46 2.74
CA ILE A 51 -9.17 34.49 2.06
C ILE A 51 -10.03 33.64 1.11
N PRO A 52 -9.76 33.61 -0.20
CA PRO A 52 -10.52 32.78 -1.14
C PRO A 52 -10.46 31.29 -0.80
N HIS A 53 -11.56 30.56 -0.99
CA HIS A 53 -11.59 29.09 -0.84
C HIS A 53 -10.97 28.39 -2.07
N LYS A 54 -9.69 28.67 -2.34
CA LYS A 54 -8.93 28.08 -3.46
C LYS A 54 -7.73 27.32 -2.92
N ILE A 55 -7.67 26.02 -3.19
CA ILE A 55 -6.50 25.20 -2.86
C ILE A 55 -5.58 25.17 -4.06
N HIS A 56 -4.34 25.57 -3.85
CA HIS A 56 -3.27 25.57 -4.84
C HIS A 56 -2.21 24.53 -4.47
N GLN A 57 -1.93 23.60 -5.38
CA GLN A 57 -0.77 22.71 -5.27
C GLN A 57 0.11 22.87 -6.51
N ILE A 58 1.42 22.68 -6.35
CA ILE A 58 2.40 22.80 -7.43
C ILE A 58 3.06 21.44 -7.67
N TRP A 59 3.13 21.02 -8.93
CA TRP A 59 3.98 19.93 -9.36
C TRP A 59 4.58 20.21 -10.75
N ILE A 60 5.83 20.67 -10.75
CA ILE A 60 6.59 21.05 -11.94
C ILE A 60 7.83 20.15 -12.10
N GLY A 61 8.44 20.18 -13.28
CA GLY A 61 9.56 19.31 -13.66
C GLY A 61 9.13 18.00 -14.31
N SER A 62 10.05 17.05 -14.43
CA SER A 62 9.86 15.80 -15.19
C SER A 62 9.42 14.60 -14.34
N ARG A 63 9.41 14.73 -13.00
CA ARG A 63 9.06 13.62 -12.10
C ARG A 63 7.55 13.41 -12.07
N GLN A 64 7.14 12.18 -11.78
CA GLN A 64 5.73 11.85 -11.60
C GLN A 64 5.10 12.62 -10.41
N PRO A 65 3.88 13.16 -10.56
CA PRO A 65 3.17 13.81 -9.46
C PRO A 65 2.73 12.77 -8.42
N PRO A 66 2.86 13.05 -7.11
CA PRO A 66 2.49 12.13 -6.04
C PRO A 66 0.96 12.15 -5.83
N CYS A 67 0.22 11.62 -6.81
CA CYS A 67 -1.24 11.65 -6.80
C CYS A 67 -1.85 10.92 -5.60
N VAL A 68 -1.16 9.94 -5.03
CA VAL A 68 -1.52 9.32 -3.75
C VAL A 68 -1.79 10.35 -2.63
N TRP A 69 -1.09 11.48 -2.64
CA TRP A 69 -1.30 12.57 -1.68
C TRP A 69 -2.15 13.70 -2.25
N LEU A 70 -1.91 14.09 -3.51
CA LEU A 70 -2.68 15.16 -4.18
C LEU A 70 -4.18 14.84 -4.22
N ASP A 71 -4.57 13.57 -4.40
CA ASP A 71 -5.98 13.17 -4.50
C ASP A 71 -6.75 13.32 -3.18
N THR A 72 -6.07 13.41 -2.05
CA THR A 72 -6.70 13.73 -0.76
C THR A 72 -7.31 15.13 -0.75
N TRP A 73 -6.72 16.07 -1.50
CA TRP A 73 -7.25 17.42 -1.70
C TRP A 73 -8.06 17.54 -2.99
N ARG A 74 -7.51 17.07 -4.12
CA ARG A 74 -8.09 17.19 -5.47
C ARG A 74 -9.43 16.48 -5.63
N ILE A 75 -9.66 15.44 -4.83
CA ILE A 75 -10.85 14.58 -4.94
C ILE A 75 -11.55 14.49 -3.60
N GLN A 76 -10.92 13.90 -2.58
CA GLN A 76 -11.60 13.56 -1.33
C GLN A 76 -12.13 14.81 -0.62
N TYR A 77 -11.26 15.82 -0.42
CA TYR A 77 -11.66 17.08 0.19
C TYR A 77 -12.71 17.81 -0.66
N MET A 78 -12.52 17.88 -1.98
CA MET A 78 -13.49 18.53 -2.87
C MET A 78 -14.87 17.86 -2.80
N ASN A 79 -14.94 16.53 -2.89
CA ASN A 79 -16.20 15.79 -2.80
C ASN A 79 -16.92 16.02 -1.47
N LYS A 80 -16.16 16.25 -0.39
CA LYS A 80 -16.72 16.46 0.95
C LYS A 80 -17.15 17.91 1.21
N PHE A 81 -16.44 18.89 0.66
CA PHE A 81 -16.58 20.30 1.07
C PHE A 81 -16.86 21.29 -0.07
N ALA A 82 -16.81 20.87 -1.34
CA ALA A 82 -17.18 21.70 -2.49
C ALA A 82 -18.56 21.25 -3.02
N ASN A 83 -19.66 21.78 -2.46
CA ASN A 83 -20.97 21.54 -3.04
C ASN A 83 -21.08 22.28 -4.38
N VAL A 84 -21.70 21.69 -5.40
CA VAL A 84 -21.74 22.29 -6.74
C VAL A 84 -22.84 23.35 -6.87
N GLU A 85 -23.82 23.37 -5.96
CA GLU A 85 -24.98 24.27 -6.02
C GLU A 85 -24.71 25.73 -5.59
N TYR A 86 -23.62 26.06 -4.87
CA TYR A 86 -23.38 27.40 -4.32
C TYR A 86 -22.07 28.05 -4.84
N SER A 87 -21.95 28.06 -6.18
CA SER A 87 -20.79 28.39 -7.05
C SER A 87 -19.89 29.63 -6.79
N GLN A 88 -20.08 30.43 -5.74
CA GLN A 88 -19.13 31.51 -5.38
C GLN A 88 -18.56 31.45 -3.96
N LYS A 89 -18.99 30.50 -3.12
CA LYS A 89 -18.41 30.26 -1.78
C LYS A 89 -17.83 28.86 -1.57
N ASP A 90 -17.97 27.98 -2.55
CA ASP A 90 -17.44 26.62 -2.49
C ASP A 90 -15.96 26.55 -2.85
N TRP A 91 -15.31 25.48 -2.40
CA TRP A 91 -13.88 25.24 -2.61
C TRP A 91 -13.56 24.97 -4.08
N GLN A 92 -12.45 25.55 -4.56
CA GLN A 92 -11.85 25.25 -5.87
C GLN A 92 -10.48 24.60 -5.67
N TYR A 93 -10.17 23.60 -6.48
CA TYR A 93 -8.82 23.02 -6.56
C TYR A 93 -8.10 23.46 -7.84
N ILE A 94 -6.83 23.85 -7.73
CA ILE A 94 -5.98 24.24 -8.85
C ILE A 94 -4.61 23.55 -8.69
N MET A 95 -4.25 22.75 -9.70
CA MET A 95 -2.89 22.20 -9.85
C MET A 95 -2.09 23.08 -10.80
N TRP A 96 -0.91 23.50 -10.37
CA TRP A 96 0.06 24.22 -11.17
C TRP A 96 1.17 23.27 -11.62
N ASP A 97 1.28 23.08 -12.92
CA ASP A 97 2.24 22.21 -13.59
C ASP A 97 3.01 22.96 -14.69
N ASN A 98 3.90 22.27 -15.40
CA ASN A 98 4.75 22.92 -16.41
C ASN A 98 3.94 23.69 -17.46
N ASP A 99 2.78 23.16 -17.87
CA ASP A 99 1.96 23.78 -18.92
C ASP A 99 1.22 25.02 -18.41
N THR A 100 0.61 24.93 -17.23
CA THR A 100 -0.12 26.05 -16.64
C THR A 100 0.81 27.18 -16.19
N VAL A 101 2.05 26.86 -15.79
CA VAL A 101 3.06 27.84 -15.36
C VAL A 101 3.78 28.50 -16.55
N ARG A 102 3.92 27.79 -17.69
CA ARG A 102 4.62 28.29 -18.88
C ARG A 102 4.11 29.66 -19.33
N ASP A 103 2.81 29.90 -19.27
CA ASP A 103 2.20 31.15 -19.75
C ASP A 103 1.72 32.07 -18.61
N MET A 104 2.01 31.71 -17.34
CA MET A 104 1.66 32.50 -16.17
C MET A 104 2.51 33.78 -16.08
N PRO A 105 1.89 34.97 -15.95
CA PRO A 105 2.64 36.20 -15.66
C PRO A 105 3.29 36.09 -14.27
N MET A 106 4.59 36.38 -14.15
CA MET A 106 5.32 36.31 -12.88
C MET A 106 6.21 37.53 -12.71
N LEU A 107 6.26 38.11 -11.50
CA LEU A 107 7.16 39.23 -11.19
C LEU A 107 8.62 38.78 -11.10
N ASN A 108 8.87 37.57 -10.62
CA ASN A 108 10.17 36.93 -10.46
C ASN A 108 10.47 35.89 -11.55
N ARG A 109 9.88 36.04 -12.75
CA ARG A 109 10.07 35.13 -13.89
C ARG A 109 11.54 34.84 -14.18
N SER A 110 12.39 35.86 -14.17
CA SER A 110 13.82 35.72 -14.46
C SER A 110 14.57 34.83 -13.48
N ILE A 111 14.17 34.83 -12.20
CA ILE A 111 14.79 33.99 -11.16
C ILE A 111 14.22 32.57 -11.26
N PHE A 112 12.92 32.44 -11.47
CA PHE A 112 12.26 31.16 -11.67
C PHE A 112 12.84 30.38 -12.86
N ASP A 113 13.03 31.04 -14.01
CA ASP A 113 13.57 30.42 -15.23
C ASP A 113 15.06 30.07 -15.10
N LYS A 114 15.81 30.80 -14.26
CA LYS A 114 17.24 30.56 -14.00
C LYS A 114 17.48 29.42 -12.99
N GLU A 115 16.54 29.20 -12.08
CA GLU A 115 16.67 28.19 -11.04
C GLU A 115 16.56 26.78 -11.62
N THR A 116 17.48 25.90 -11.23
CA THR A 116 17.53 24.51 -11.72
C THR A 116 16.94 23.51 -10.73
N ALA A 117 16.81 23.88 -9.45
CA ALA A 117 16.23 23.03 -8.42
C ALA A 117 14.70 23.19 -8.39
N PRO A 118 13.90 22.16 -8.73
CA PRO A 118 12.44 22.26 -8.80
C PRO A 118 11.78 22.70 -7.49
N GLN A 119 12.35 22.33 -6.34
CA GLN A 119 11.86 22.77 -5.03
C GLN A 119 12.01 24.29 -4.83
N CYS A 120 13.10 24.91 -5.30
CA CYS A 120 13.27 26.36 -5.28
C CYS A 120 12.33 27.05 -6.27
N GLN A 121 12.11 26.44 -7.44
CA GLN A 121 11.11 26.94 -8.40
C GLN A 121 9.71 26.93 -7.79
N ALA A 122 9.33 25.87 -7.06
CA ALA A 122 8.06 25.78 -6.34
C ALA A 122 7.94 26.80 -5.19
N ASP A 123 9.03 27.10 -4.46
CA ASP A 123 9.08 28.18 -3.46
C ASP A 123 8.82 29.57 -4.09
N ILE A 124 9.36 29.84 -5.27
CA ILE A 124 9.13 31.12 -5.97
C ILE A 124 7.70 31.16 -6.50
N LEU A 125 7.26 30.09 -7.16
CA LEU A 125 5.96 30.02 -7.82
C LEU A 125 4.79 30.11 -6.82
N ARG A 126 4.89 29.51 -5.63
CA ARG A 126 3.79 29.59 -4.63
C ARG A 126 3.48 31.03 -4.24
N LEU A 127 4.51 31.89 -4.15
CA LEU A 127 4.33 33.30 -3.83
C LEU A 127 3.66 34.04 -5.00
N GLU A 128 4.06 33.76 -6.24
CA GLU A 128 3.43 34.33 -7.44
C GLU A 128 1.95 33.97 -7.56
N VAL A 129 1.62 32.70 -7.28
CA VAL A 129 0.25 32.19 -7.24
C VAL A 129 -0.56 32.89 -6.15
N LEU A 130 -0.06 32.89 -4.91
CA LEU A 130 -0.76 33.52 -3.79
C LEU A 130 -0.93 35.03 -3.99
N TYR A 131 0.05 35.71 -4.58
CA TYR A 131 -0.05 37.14 -4.88
C TYR A 131 -1.17 37.44 -5.88
N GLN A 132 -1.37 36.59 -6.89
CA GLN A 132 -2.38 36.80 -7.91
C GLN A 132 -3.77 36.36 -7.49
N TYR A 133 -3.87 35.21 -6.85
CA TYR A 133 -5.15 34.53 -6.65
C TYR A 133 -5.60 34.47 -5.19
N GLY A 134 -4.71 34.80 -4.24
CA GLY A 134 -4.92 34.49 -2.82
C GLY A 134 -5.10 32.99 -2.61
N GLY A 135 -5.85 32.61 -1.60
CA GLY A 135 -6.25 31.24 -1.34
C GLY A 135 -5.35 30.55 -0.33
N VAL A 136 -5.28 29.22 -0.43
CA VAL A 136 -4.49 28.33 0.42
C VAL A 136 -3.52 27.56 -0.47
N TYR A 137 -2.23 27.84 -0.32
CA TYR A 137 -1.19 27.00 -0.88
C TYR A 137 -0.91 25.83 0.05
N ILE A 138 -0.76 24.63 -0.53
CA ILE A 138 -0.46 23.38 0.18
C ILE A 138 0.55 22.59 -0.65
N ASP A 139 1.67 22.17 -0.05
CA ASP A 139 2.65 21.32 -0.73
C ASP A 139 2.03 20.01 -1.26
N ALA A 140 2.60 19.46 -2.33
CA ALA A 140 2.09 18.27 -3.01
C ALA A 140 2.11 16.99 -2.15
N ASP A 141 2.91 16.99 -1.08
CA ASP A 141 3.12 15.89 -0.15
C ASP A 141 2.41 16.07 1.20
N ILE A 142 1.53 17.06 1.28
CA ILE A 142 0.63 17.26 2.40
C ILE A 142 -0.70 16.59 2.09
N VAL A 143 -1.14 15.69 2.96
CA VAL A 143 -2.44 15.03 2.87
C VAL A 143 -3.48 15.69 3.74
N SER A 144 -4.72 15.73 3.26
CA SER A 144 -5.89 16.15 4.04
C SER A 144 -6.32 15.07 5.04
N THR A 145 -6.53 15.45 6.30
CA THR A 145 -7.19 14.58 7.32
C THR A 145 -8.73 14.64 7.22
N GLN A 146 -9.26 15.20 6.14
CA GLN A 146 -10.70 15.35 5.87
C GLN A 146 -11.43 16.26 6.87
N LYS A 147 -10.72 17.22 7.47
CA LYS A 147 -11.29 18.32 8.24
C LYS A 147 -11.43 19.58 7.40
N ASP A 148 -12.51 20.31 7.61
CA ASP A 148 -12.79 21.56 6.92
C ASP A 148 -11.80 22.66 7.31
N LEU A 149 -11.13 23.29 6.34
CA LEU A 149 -10.15 24.36 6.59
C LEU A 149 -10.80 25.70 6.96
N ARG A 150 -12.11 25.91 6.73
CA ARG A 150 -12.77 27.20 6.96
C ARG A 150 -12.55 27.78 8.38
N PRO A 151 -12.70 27.02 9.48
CA PRO A 151 -12.42 27.54 10.82
C PRO A 151 -10.98 28.00 11.01
N ALA A 152 -10.01 27.39 10.32
CA ALA A 152 -8.62 27.82 10.39
C ALA A 152 -8.40 29.15 9.65
N LEU A 153 -9.06 29.34 8.49
CA LEU A 153 -8.98 30.58 7.73
C LEU A 153 -9.62 31.77 8.48
N GLU A 154 -10.68 31.53 9.26
CA GLU A 154 -11.35 32.55 10.08
C GLU A 154 -10.41 33.17 11.13
N LEU A 155 -9.40 32.43 11.61
CA LEU A 155 -8.37 32.96 12.52
C LEU A 155 -7.55 34.09 11.90
N ALA A 156 -7.52 34.16 10.56
CA ALA A 156 -6.80 35.17 9.80
C ALA A 156 -7.70 36.30 9.28
N ASN A 157 -8.94 36.46 9.79
CA ASN A 157 -9.83 37.56 9.38
C ASN A 157 -9.23 38.95 9.64
N ASP A 158 -8.42 39.12 10.69
CA ASP A 158 -7.84 40.43 11.06
C ASP A 158 -6.57 40.79 10.27
N THR A 159 -5.88 39.78 9.74
CA THR A 159 -4.58 39.95 9.05
C THR A 159 -4.68 39.68 7.56
N GLY A 160 -5.61 38.82 7.12
CA GLY A 160 -5.71 38.34 5.76
C GLY A 160 -4.54 37.44 5.34
N PHE A 161 -3.74 36.94 6.31
CA PHE A 161 -2.54 36.15 6.11
C PHE A 161 -2.31 35.14 7.25
N LEU A 162 -2.20 33.86 6.91
CA LEU A 162 -1.98 32.75 7.82
C LEU A 162 -0.73 31.95 7.42
N ILE A 163 0.13 31.69 8.39
CA ILE A 163 1.29 30.80 8.31
C ILE A 163 1.60 30.25 9.70
N THR A 164 2.16 29.05 9.83
CA THR A 164 2.47 28.47 11.15
C THR A 164 3.91 27.97 11.24
N TYR A 165 4.36 27.69 12.46
CA TYR A 165 5.66 27.11 12.74
C TYR A 165 5.70 25.62 12.40
N GLU A 166 6.83 25.18 11.84
CA GLU A 166 7.17 23.75 11.82
C GLU A 166 7.43 23.23 13.24
N PRO A 167 7.33 21.92 13.48
CA PRO A 167 7.75 21.32 14.74
C PRO A 167 9.24 21.56 14.97
N ASP A 168 9.59 21.95 16.18
CA ASP A 168 10.98 22.13 16.58
C ASP A 168 11.73 20.79 16.54
N THR A 169 12.97 20.81 16.06
CA THR A 169 13.89 19.68 16.07
C THR A 169 15.09 20.01 16.93
N LYS A 170 15.74 18.98 17.52
CA LYS A 170 16.94 19.16 18.36
C LYS A 170 18.07 19.93 17.65
N ASP A 171 18.13 19.84 16.33
CA ASP A 171 19.22 20.38 15.52
C ASP A 171 18.96 21.81 14.97
N LYS A 172 17.80 22.41 15.26
CA LYS A 172 17.48 23.78 14.83
C LYS A 172 17.64 24.75 16.02
N PRO A 173 18.42 25.83 15.90
CA PRO A 173 18.68 26.75 17.01
C PRO A 173 17.49 27.67 17.38
N TYR A 174 16.42 27.69 16.58
CA TYR A 174 15.17 28.40 16.87
C TYR A 174 14.02 27.88 16.01
N SER A 175 12.77 28.18 16.42
CA SER A 175 11.55 27.84 15.70
C SER A 175 11.43 28.56 14.35
N VAL A 176 11.01 27.84 13.31
CA VAL A 176 10.96 28.33 11.93
C VAL A 176 9.54 28.22 11.38
N LEU A 177 9.09 29.25 10.67
CA LEU A 177 7.82 29.20 9.92
C LEU A 177 7.91 28.18 8.79
N GLY A 178 6.93 27.29 8.66
CA GLY A 178 6.83 26.37 7.54
C GLY A 178 6.19 27.05 6.34
N ASN A 179 6.86 27.02 5.18
CA ASN A 179 6.33 27.59 3.95
C ASN A 179 5.50 26.60 3.11
N SER A 180 5.33 25.37 3.58
CA SER A 180 4.58 24.28 2.94
C SER A 180 3.06 24.49 2.95
N LEU A 181 2.55 25.34 3.84
CA LEU A 181 1.15 25.76 3.89
C LEU A 181 1.03 27.24 4.24
N ILE A 182 0.43 28.02 3.35
CA ILE A 182 0.24 29.47 3.51
C ILE A 182 -1.16 29.81 3.00
N ALA A 183 -1.91 30.61 3.75
CA ALA A 183 -3.17 31.15 3.26
C ALA A 183 -3.18 32.67 3.28
N CYS A 184 -3.64 33.31 2.22
CA CYS A 184 -3.73 34.77 2.20
C CYS A 184 -4.80 35.31 1.25
N THR A 185 -5.14 36.58 1.43
CA THR A 185 -5.93 37.34 0.47
C THR A 185 -5.10 37.70 -0.78
N PRO A 186 -5.71 37.88 -1.96
CA PRO A 186 -4.98 38.24 -3.18
C PRO A 186 -4.29 39.60 -3.05
N LYS A 187 -3.11 39.78 -3.64
CA LYS A 187 -2.33 41.04 -3.61
C LYS A 187 -1.88 41.46 -2.20
N HIS A 188 -1.79 40.53 -1.25
CA HIS A 188 -1.35 40.83 0.11
C HIS A 188 0.07 41.45 0.14
N PRO A 189 0.30 42.57 0.88
CA PRO A 189 1.60 43.22 0.93
C PRO A 189 2.74 42.31 1.39
N LEU A 190 2.49 41.42 2.36
CA LEU A 190 3.51 40.49 2.85
C LEU A 190 3.95 39.44 1.81
N ILE A 191 3.09 39.05 0.86
CA ILE A 191 3.52 38.18 -0.24
C ILE A 191 4.47 38.95 -1.17
N LEU A 192 4.13 40.19 -1.52
CA LEU A 192 5.00 41.06 -2.33
C LEU A 192 6.36 41.30 -1.64
N MET A 193 6.33 41.47 -0.31
CA MET A 193 7.53 41.62 0.52
C MET A 193 8.45 40.39 0.43
N LEU A 194 7.89 39.19 0.60
CA LEU A 194 8.64 37.93 0.48
C LEU A 194 9.23 37.75 -0.92
N MET A 195 8.44 38.03 -1.96
CA MET A 195 8.90 37.97 -3.35
C MET A 195 10.07 38.93 -3.59
N SER A 196 9.98 40.16 -3.08
CA SER A 196 11.06 41.16 -3.19
C SER A 196 12.30 40.75 -2.40
N TYR A 197 12.11 40.21 -1.20
CA TYR A 197 13.21 39.72 -0.37
C TYR A 197 14.02 38.65 -1.11
N ILE A 198 13.35 37.61 -1.61
CA ILE A 198 13.98 36.54 -2.39
C ILE A 198 14.70 37.14 -3.60
N LYS A 199 14.04 38.03 -4.36
CA LYS A 199 14.63 38.68 -5.54
C LYS A 199 15.97 39.35 -5.24
N GLN A 200 16.07 40.05 -4.11
CA GLN A 200 17.27 40.79 -3.73
C GLN A 200 18.40 39.89 -3.24
N ILE A 201 18.10 38.83 -2.47
CA ILE A 201 19.15 37.96 -1.90
C ILE A 201 19.60 36.84 -2.84
N TYR A 202 18.77 36.45 -3.82
CA TYR A 202 18.98 35.25 -4.64
C TYR A 202 20.35 35.24 -5.33
N GLY A 203 20.70 36.35 -6.00
CA GLY A 203 21.97 36.47 -6.74
C GLY A 203 23.22 36.38 -5.86
N PHE A 204 23.11 36.71 -4.58
CA PHE A 204 24.22 36.66 -3.63
C PHE A 204 24.30 35.33 -2.88
N LYS A 205 23.16 34.69 -2.61
CA LYS A 205 23.08 33.57 -1.66
C LYS A 205 22.88 32.21 -2.30
N ARG A 206 22.19 32.13 -3.44
CA ARG A 206 21.75 30.84 -3.99
C ARG A 206 22.89 29.87 -4.32
N ALA A 207 24.04 30.40 -4.75
CA ALA A 207 25.22 29.61 -5.06
C ALA A 207 25.96 29.05 -3.83
N HIS A 208 25.65 29.57 -2.63
CA HIS A 208 26.41 29.27 -1.40
C HIS A 208 25.57 28.61 -0.31
N TYR A 209 24.24 28.66 -0.40
CA TYR A 209 23.35 28.20 0.64
C TYR A 209 22.23 27.29 0.12
N GLY A 210 21.72 26.46 1.03
CA GLY A 210 20.61 25.55 0.80
C GLY A 210 19.29 26.29 0.52
N VAL A 211 18.32 25.53 0.04
CA VAL A 211 16.98 26.01 -0.35
C VAL A 211 16.30 26.74 0.81
N GLU A 212 16.40 26.15 2.00
CA GLU A 212 15.80 26.62 3.24
C GLU A 212 16.20 28.06 3.61
N TRP A 213 17.37 28.52 3.16
CA TRP A 213 17.96 29.82 3.45
C TRP A 213 17.66 30.92 2.44
N VAL A 214 17.23 30.55 1.25
CA VAL A 214 17.13 31.47 0.12
C VAL A 214 15.67 31.63 -0.29
N THR A 215 15.04 30.54 -0.69
CA THR A 215 13.64 30.54 -1.13
C THR A 215 12.70 29.91 -0.11
N GLY A 216 13.25 29.13 0.81
CA GLY A 216 12.52 28.32 1.78
C GLY A 216 12.20 29.00 3.12
N PRO A 217 11.87 28.20 4.16
CA PRO A 217 11.22 28.67 5.39
C PRO A 217 12.01 29.71 6.22
N LEU A 218 13.34 29.75 6.17
CA LEU A 218 14.11 30.73 6.95
C LEU A 218 13.98 32.14 6.40
N THR A 219 13.79 32.29 5.08
CA THR A 219 13.48 33.59 4.47
C THR A 219 12.16 34.14 5.01
N TYR A 220 11.17 33.28 5.24
CA TYR A 220 9.88 33.69 5.81
C TYR A 220 10.04 34.15 7.26
N THR A 221 10.76 33.39 8.08
CA THR A 221 11.04 33.78 9.48
C THR A 221 11.80 35.10 9.56
N LYS A 222 12.82 35.31 8.72
CA LYS A 222 13.57 36.59 8.67
C LYS A 222 12.70 37.77 8.21
N THR A 223 11.87 37.55 7.20
CA THR A 223 11.08 38.63 6.58
C THR A 223 9.86 38.99 7.40
N LEU A 224 9.21 38.01 8.05
CA LEU A 224 7.94 38.20 8.75
C LEU A 224 8.13 38.34 10.26
N ILE A 225 8.85 37.42 10.89
CA ILE A 225 8.96 37.37 12.36
C ILE A 225 10.01 38.36 12.86
N HIS A 226 11.23 38.34 12.30
CA HIS A 226 12.29 39.26 12.75
C HIS A 226 11.98 40.73 12.43
N ALA A 227 11.13 40.98 11.43
CA ALA A 227 10.67 42.32 11.06
C ALA A 227 9.35 42.73 11.74
N ASP A 228 8.77 41.87 12.60
CA ASP A 228 7.53 42.13 13.33
C ASP A 228 6.33 42.47 12.43
N MET A 229 6.10 41.64 11.41
CA MET A 229 4.98 41.80 10.47
C MET A 229 3.67 41.24 11.02
N PRO A 230 2.50 41.84 10.67
CA PRO A 230 1.20 41.38 11.16
C PRO A 230 0.74 40.11 10.45
N VAL A 231 1.04 38.95 11.03
CA VAL A 231 0.65 37.62 10.52
C VAL A 231 -0.16 36.84 11.56
N THR A 232 -1.11 36.02 11.11
CA THR A 232 -1.79 35.06 11.99
C THR A 232 -0.99 33.77 12.06
N ILE A 233 -0.62 33.37 13.28
CA ILE A 233 0.14 32.15 13.56
C ILE A 233 -0.69 31.20 14.44
N PRO A 234 -1.42 30.24 13.85
CA PRO A 234 -2.13 29.22 14.62
C PRO A 234 -1.15 28.20 15.23
N PRO A 235 -1.56 27.37 16.21
CA PRO A 235 -0.73 26.31 16.77
C PRO A 235 -0.16 25.36 15.71
N SER A 236 1.14 25.08 15.79
CA SER A 236 1.87 24.20 14.84
C SER A 236 1.15 22.87 14.58
N LYS A 237 0.68 22.20 15.64
CA LYS A 237 -0.02 20.91 15.58
C LYS A 237 -1.26 20.88 14.67
N HIS A 238 -1.86 22.04 14.35
CA HIS A 238 -3.02 22.10 13.46
C HIS A 238 -2.66 21.74 12.00
N PHE A 239 -1.42 21.99 11.58
CA PHE A 239 -0.98 21.76 10.18
C PHE A 239 0.28 20.90 10.09
N TYR A 240 1.14 20.93 11.11
CA TYR A 240 2.32 20.09 11.24
C TYR A 240 2.25 19.31 12.57
N PRO A 241 1.42 18.25 12.65
CA PRO A 241 1.24 17.48 13.89
C PRO A 241 2.49 16.67 14.29
N ALA A 242 3.37 16.38 13.33
CA ALA A 242 4.62 15.66 13.54
C ALA A 242 5.70 16.16 12.55
N PHE A 243 6.95 15.78 12.80
CA PHE A 243 8.07 16.13 11.95
C PHE A 243 8.02 15.37 10.61
N HIS A 244 8.23 16.07 9.50
CA HIS A 244 8.00 15.59 8.13
C HIS A 244 9.21 14.85 7.52
N TYR A 245 9.89 14.01 8.31
CA TYR A 245 10.96 13.11 7.82
C TYR A 245 10.49 11.66 7.97
N ILE A 246 9.72 11.21 6.99
CA ILE A 246 8.96 9.95 7.03
C ILE A 246 9.50 9.00 5.94
N PRO A 247 10.46 8.11 6.26
CA PRO A 247 11.06 7.22 5.27
C PRO A 247 10.10 6.11 4.80
N ASN A 248 9.04 5.83 5.58
CA ASN A 248 8.01 4.85 5.22
C ASN A 248 6.61 5.46 5.42
N PRO A 249 6.01 6.04 4.36
CA PRO A 249 4.66 6.60 4.44
C PRO A 249 3.60 5.58 4.84
N SER A 250 3.76 4.30 4.50
CA SER A 250 2.78 3.24 4.79
C SER A 250 2.65 2.93 6.29
N ALA A 251 3.61 3.35 7.12
CA ALA A 251 3.56 3.14 8.57
C ALA A 251 2.81 4.24 9.32
N VAL A 252 2.39 5.31 8.64
CA VAL A 252 1.74 6.47 9.27
C VAL A 252 0.23 6.36 9.15
N ASP A 253 -0.45 6.18 10.29
CA ASP A 253 -1.89 6.37 10.36
C ASP A 253 -2.23 7.87 10.48
N VAL A 254 -2.51 8.48 9.32
CA VAL A 254 -2.88 9.90 9.23
C VAL A 254 -4.19 10.23 9.95
N THR A 255 -5.04 9.24 10.19
CA THR A 255 -6.33 9.43 10.88
C THR A 255 -6.18 9.60 12.39
N SER A 256 -5.03 9.19 12.93
CA SER A 256 -4.70 9.34 14.36
C SER A 256 -4.43 10.79 14.79
N PHE A 257 -4.17 11.70 13.85
CA PHE A 257 -3.82 13.08 14.17
C PHE A 257 -5.03 14.00 14.23
N ASP A 258 -5.19 14.70 15.36
CA ASP A 258 -6.15 15.81 15.52
C ASP A 258 -5.64 17.10 14.83
N SER A 259 -5.43 17.05 13.51
CA SER A 259 -4.90 18.14 12.68
C SER A 259 -5.76 18.32 11.42
N TYR A 260 -5.56 19.38 10.63
CA TYR A 260 -6.19 19.56 9.31
C TYR A 260 -5.46 18.79 8.19
N CYS A 261 -4.16 18.55 8.38
CA CYS A 261 -3.31 17.93 7.38
C CYS A 261 -2.04 17.32 7.99
N PHE A 262 -1.36 16.49 7.20
CA PHE A 262 -0.08 15.86 7.56
C PHE A 262 0.91 15.95 6.39
N GLN A 263 2.18 16.29 6.66
CA GLN A 263 3.23 16.39 5.64
C GLN A 263 4.19 15.19 5.69
N PHE A 264 4.45 14.56 4.54
CA PHE A 264 5.40 13.44 4.43
C PHE A 264 6.85 13.85 4.15
N GLY A 265 7.09 15.01 3.53
CA GLY A 265 8.42 15.48 3.18
C GLY A 265 9.03 14.71 2.00
N TYR A 266 8.43 14.82 0.81
CA TYR A 266 8.80 14.06 -0.39
C TYR A 266 10.28 14.11 -0.71
N THR A 267 10.86 15.30 -0.74
CA THR A 267 12.27 15.50 -1.14
C THR A 267 13.22 15.13 -0.01
N CYS A 268 12.94 15.54 1.23
CA CYS A 268 13.83 15.29 2.38
C CYS A 268 13.82 13.82 2.82
N SER A 269 12.70 13.12 2.64
CA SER A 269 12.55 11.70 2.97
C SER A 269 12.90 10.76 1.81
N GLY A 270 13.26 11.30 0.63
CA GLY A 270 13.65 10.50 -0.53
C GLY A 270 12.54 9.60 -1.07
N LEU A 271 11.32 10.13 -1.21
CA LEU A 271 10.11 9.31 -1.48
C LEU A 271 9.80 9.10 -2.97
N SER A 272 10.75 9.38 -3.87
CA SER A 272 10.54 9.24 -5.32
C SER A 272 10.17 7.82 -5.73
N GLU A 273 10.93 6.85 -5.24
CA GLU A 273 10.80 5.42 -5.53
C GLU A 273 9.55 4.86 -4.86
N TRP A 274 9.29 5.27 -3.60
CA TRP A 274 8.07 4.88 -2.90
C TRP A 274 6.82 5.36 -3.64
N VAL A 275 6.80 6.63 -4.07
CA VAL A 275 5.71 7.15 -4.91
C VAL A 275 5.63 6.35 -6.21
N ALA A 276 6.73 6.07 -6.89
CA ALA A 276 6.69 5.28 -8.12
C ALA A 276 6.04 3.91 -7.97
N ALA A 277 6.24 3.25 -6.83
CA ALA A 277 5.65 1.95 -6.55
C ALA A 277 4.18 2.01 -6.06
N ASN A 278 3.79 3.08 -5.36
CA ASN A 278 2.52 3.13 -4.63
C ASN A 278 1.50 4.13 -5.19
N ASN A 279 1.88 4.93 -6.18
CA ASN A 279 1.06 6.02 -6.70
C ASN A 279 -0.08 5.50 -7.59
N LYS A 280 -1.31 5.60 -7.09
CA LYS A 280 -2.53 5.29 -7.83
C LYS A 280 -3.29 6.58 -8.13
N CYS A 281 -3.01 7.18 -9.29
CA CYS A 281 -3.70 8.39 -9.71
C CYS A 281 -5.17 8.11 -10.04
N GLN A 282 -6.11 8.65 -9.25
CA GLN A 282 -7.55 8.44 -9.46
C GLN A 282 -8.12 9.25 -10.63
N LYS A 283 -7.37 10.25 -11.11
CA LYS A 283 -7.72 11.07 -12.29
C LYS A 283 -6.63 10.98 -13.36
N ALA A 284 -6.14 9.78 -13.66
CA ALA A 284 -5.02 9.59 -14.58
C ALA A 284 -5.29 10.17 -15.98
N HIS A 285 -6.52 10.02 -16.51
CA HIS A 285 -6.93 10.61 -17.80
C HIS A 285 -6.85 12.13 -17.85
N HIS A 286 -7.03 12.80 -16.71
CA HIS A 286 -6.97 14.26 -16.58
C HIS A 286 -5.64 14.76 -16.01
N CYS A 287 -4.70 13.86 -15.75
CA CYS A 287 -3.40 14.19 -15.18
C CYS A 287 -2.36 14.24 -16.30
N ASN A 288 -1.77 15.41 -16.54
CA ASN A 288 -0.83 15.63 -17.63
C ASN A 288 0.35 14.67 -17.65
N TYR A 289 0.83 14.20 -16.50
CA TYR A 289 1.86 13.16 -16.46
C TYR A 289 1.29 11.79 -16.80
N HIS A 290 0.33 11.31 -15.99
CA HIS A 290 -0.20 9.95 -16.06
C HIS A 290 -0.98 9.64 -17.36
N ALA A 291 -1.59 10.64 -17.99
CA ALA A 291 -2.24 10.48 -19.29
C ALA A 291 -1.25 10.17 -20.43
N ASN A 292 0.03 10.49 -20.27
CA ASN A 292 1.02 10.50 -21.35
C ASN A 292 2.15 9.46 -21.19
N ILE A 293 2.17 8.71 -20.08
CA ILE A 293 3.14 7.64 -19.87
C ILE A 293 2.65 6.29 -20.42
N GLU A 294 3.56 5.33 -20.51
CA GLU A 294 3.27 3.94 -20.84
C GLU A 294 3.25 3.10 -19.56
N TYR A 295 2.13 2.41 -19.32
CA TYR A 295 1.96 1.49 -18.20
C TYR A 295 2.36 0.06 -18.61
N PRO A 296 2.44 -0.91 -17.67
CA PRO A 296 2.83 -2.28 -18.00
C PRO A 296 2.03 -2.91 -19.15
N LEU A 297 0.72 -2.58 -19.25
CA LEU A 297 -0.20 -3.03 -20.32
C LEU A 297 -0.43 -2.01 -21.45
N GLY A 298 0.40 -0.96 -21.55
CA GLY A 298 0.32 0.05 -22.60
C GLY A 298 -0.21 1.40 -22.12
N LYS A 299 -0.57 2.28 -23.06
CA LYS A 299 -1.09 3.62 -22.76
C LYS A 299 -2.56 3.57 -22.34
N LEU A 300 -3.02 4.62 -21.65
CA LEU A 300 -4.42 4.79 -21.30
C LEU A 300 -5.29 4.96 -22.55
N LYS A 301 -6.24 4.04 -22.73
CA LYS A 301 -7.32 4.14 -23.72
C LYS A 301 -8.28 5.23 -23.30
N GLN A 302 -8.58 6.19 -24.17
CA GLN A 302 -9.51 7.27 -23.85
C GLN A 302 -10.95 6.75 -23.77
N PHE A 303 -11.68 7.15 -22.72
CA PHE A 303 -13.11 6.87 -22.62
C PHE A 303 -13.86 7.55 -23.78
N PRO A 304 -14.85 6.88 -24.40
CA PRO A 304 -15.64 7.48 -25.47
C PRO A 304 -16.51 8.64 -24.94
N LYS A 305 -16.64 9.72 -25.72
CA LYS A 305 -17.45 10.89 -25.35
C LYS A 305 -18.92 10.58 -25.12
N THR A 306 -19.43 9.56 -25.81
CA THR A 306 -20.80 9.05 -25.67
C THR A 306 -20.74 7.55 -25.47
N ILE A 307 -21.26 7.09 -24.35
CA ILE A 307 -21.34 5.66 -24.02
C ILE A 307 -22.67 5.13 -24.53
N SER A 308 -22.62 4.17 -25.45
CA SER A 308 -23.84 3.54 -25.95
C SER A 308 -24.45 2.65 -24.86
N PRO A 309 -25.79 2.64 -24.68
CA PRO A 309 -26.41 1.74 -23.72
C PRO A 309 -26.15 0.27 -24.09
N VAL A 310 -25.93 -0.56 -23.07
CA VAL A 310 -25.72 -2.01 -23.23
C VAL A 310 -26.96 -2.61 -23.93
N PRO A 311 -26.80 -3.41 -24.99
CA PRO A 311 -27.91 -4.14 -25.58
C PRO A 311 -28.53 -5.07 -24.53
N LYS A 312 -29.79 -4.83 -24.14
CA LYS A 312 -30.51 -5.65 -23.15
C LYS A 312 -30.75 -7.09 -23.60
N ASP A 313 -30.67 -7.36 -24.90
CA ASP A 313 -31.05 -8.63 -25.52
C ASP A 313 -29.86 -9.36 -26.20
N GLY A 314 -28.62 -8.99 -25.87
CA GLY A 314 -27.44 -9.66 -26.42
C GLY A 314 -27.23 -11.06 -25.81
N VAL A 315 -26.73 -12.00 -26.62
CA VAL A 315 -26.27 -13.31 -26.14
C VAL A 315 -24.84 -13.16 -25.61
N ILE A 316 -24.59 -13.59 -24.37
CA ILE A 316 -23.24 -13.57 -23.79
C ILE A 316 -22.42 -14.67 -24.50
N PRO A 317 -21.21 -14.35 -25.02
CA PRO A 317 -20.35 -15.36 -25.63
C PRO A 317 -20.06 -16.52 -24.67
N ASN A 318 -20.11 -17.76 -25.15
CA ASN A 318 -19.76 -18.94 -24.36
C ASN A 318 -18.23 -19.05 -24.21
N VAL A 319 -17.62 -18.13 -23.47
CA VAL A 319 -16.18 -18.06 -23.24
C VAL A 319 -15.92 -17.85 -21.74
N ILE A 320 -15.03 -18.66 -21.18
CA ILE A 320 -14.53 -18.52 -19.82
C ILE A 320 -13.18 -17.83 -19.86
N HIS A 321 -13.02 -16.79 -19.05
CA HIS A 321 -11.79 -16.05 -18.86
C HIS A 321 -11.24 -16.31 -17.45
N GLN A 322 -9.95 -16.62 -17.35
CA GLN A 322 -9.21 -16.68 -16.08
C GLN A 322 -7.88 -15.92 -16.17
N PHE A 323 -7.40 -15.39 -15.05
CA PHE A 323 -6.09 -14.72 -14.97
C PHE A 323 -5.03 -15.64 -14.38
N SER A 324 -3.83 -15.59 -14.94
CA SER A 324 -2.65 -16.26 -14.39
C SER A 324 -1.42 -15.49 -14.83
N PHE A 325 -0.76 -14.83 -13.88
CA PHE A 325 0.38 -13.93 -14.12
C PHE A 325 1.74 -14.55 -13.79
N GLN A 326 1.73 -15.73 -13.19
CA GLN A 326 2.93 -16.51 -12.92
C GLN A 326 3.43 -17.28 -14.16
N PRO A 327 4.72 -17.68 -14.18
CA PRO A 327 5.27 -18.54 -15.22
C PRO A 327 4.51 -19.86 -15.37
N GLU A 328 4.57 -20.46 -16.55
CA GLU A 328 3.78 -21.66 -16.90
C GLU A 328 3.98 -22.84 -15.95
N ASN A 329 5.21 -23.07 -15.47
CA ASN A 329 5.55 -24.13 -14.53
C ASN A 329 5.05 -23.88 -13.09
N ALA A 330 4.55 -22.67 -12.79
CA ALA A 330 4.05 -22.27 -11.48
C ALA A 330 2.53 -22.09 -11.43
N ARG A 331 1.81 -22.39 -12.52
CA ARG A 331 0.35 -22.21 -12.60
C ARG A 331 -0.41 -23.33 -11.87
N PRO A 332 -1.61 -23.05 -11.32
CA PRO A 332 -2.45 -24.06 -10.67
C PRO A 332 -3.19 -24.91 -11.73
N HIS A 333 -2.45 -25.68 -12.53
CA HIS A 333 -2.99 -26.49 -13.63
C HIS A 333 -4.16 -27.40 -13.19
N ARG A 334 -4.14 -27.95 -11.97
CA ARG A 334 -5.26 -28.77 -11.46
C ARG A 334 -6.56 -27.98 -11.41
N TRP A 335 -6.53 -26.74 -10.92
CA TRP A 335 -7.72 -25.89 -10.83
C TRP A 335 -8.18 -25.43 -12.21
N MET A 336 -7.25 -24.94 -13.02
CA MET A 336 -7.53 -24.51 -14.40
C MET A 336 -8.13 -25.64 -15.25
N SER A 337 -7.62 -26.87 -15.10
CA SER A 337 -8.09 -28.04 -15.85
C SER A 337 -9.57 -28.35 -15.63
N THR A 338 -10.13 -28.02 -14.46
CA THR A 338 -11.55 -28.25 -14.19
C THR A 338 -12.44 -27.45 -15.14
N TRP A 339 -12.02 -26.25 -15.53
CA TRP A 339 -12.74 -25.46 -16.53
C TRP A 339 -12.31 -25.81 -17.95
N GLN A 340 -11.01 -25.86 -18.20
CA GLN A 340 -10.43 -26.05 -19.54
C GLN A 340 -10.73 -27.43 -20.13
N HIS A 341 -10.57 -28.48 -19.33
CA HIS A 341 -10.59 -29.87 -19.80
C HIS A 341 -11.84 -30.63 -19.37
N LYS A 342 -12.63 -30.13 -18.41
CA LYS A 342 -13.91 -30.74 -18.01
C LYS A 342 -15.11 -29.92 -18.45
N PHE A 343 -15.27 -28.70 -17.93
CA PHE A 343 -16.47 -27.88 -18.20
C PHE A 343 -16.60 -27.49 -19.68
N CYS A 344 -15.55 -26.91 -20.27
CA CYS A 344 -15.61 -26.35 -21.62
C CYS A 344 -15.94 -27.41 -22.69
N PRO A 345 -15.27 -28.60 -22.71
CA PRO A 345 -15.63 -29.67 -23.64
C PRO A 345 -17.06 -30.18 -23.46
N ALA A 346 -17.57 -30.24 -22.22
CA ALA A 346 -18.91 -30.75 -21.90
C ALA A 346 -20.04 -29.81 -22.38
N THR A 347 -19.77 -28.51 -22.40
CA THR A 347 -20.78 -27.45 -22.58
C THR A 347 -20.61 -26.67 -23.88
N GLY A 348 -19.52 -26.88 -24.62
CA GLY A 348 -19.19 -26.13 -25.83
C GLY A 348 -18.66 -24.72 -25.57
N PHE A 349 -18.33 -24.38 -24.32
CA PHE A 349 -17.65 -23.14 -23.98
C PHE A 349 -16.20 -23.16 -24.47
N LYS A 350 -15.65 -21.98 -24.75
CA LYS A 350 -14.21 -21.79 -24.99
C LYS A 350 -13.53 -21.40 -23.69
N TYR A 351 -12.28 -21.81 -23.53
CA TYR A 351 -11.44 -21.45 -22.39
C TYR A 351 -10.36 -20.47 -22.82
N GLU A 352 -10.22 -19.37 -22.09
CA GLU A 352 -9.22 -18.34 -22.33
C GLU A 352 -8.45 -18.01 -21.05
N LEU A 353 -7.15 -18.30 -21.07
CA LEU A 353 -6.21 -17.87 -20.03
C LEU A 353 -5.54 -16.57 -20.44
N TRP A 354 -5.53 -15.60 -19.53
CA TRP A 354 -4.91 -14.30 -19.72
C TRP A 354 -3.63 -14.19 -18.89
N THR A 355 -2.51 -14.06 -19.60
CA THR A 355 -1.18 -13.73 -19.05
C THR A 355 -0.86 -12.27 -19.35
N TRP A 356 0.18 -11.71 -18.74
CA TRP A 356 0.65 -10.34 -19.06
C TRP A 356 0.94 -10.14 -20.55
N ASP A 357 1.70 -11.06 -21.15
CA ASP A 357 2.05 -10.99 -22.57
C ASP A 357 0.81 -11.02 -23.46
N ARG A 358 -0.18 -11.84 -23.08
CA ARG A 358 -1.41 -11.97 -23.84
C ARG A 358 -2.31 -10.74 -23.71
N LEU A 359 -2.48 -10.22 -22.51
CA LEU A 359 -3.21 -8.96 -22.29
C LEU A 359 -2.59 -7.82 -23.12
N LYS A 360 -1.26 -7.73 -23.12
CA LYS A 360 -0.53 -6.73 -23.89
C LYS A 360 -0.63 -6.93 -25.42
N LYS A 361 -0.67 -8.18 -25.89
CA LYS A 361 -0.70 -8.50 -27.33
C LYS A 361 -2.10 -8.47 -27.93
N ASP A 362 -3.06 -9.09 -27.25
CA ASP A 362 -4.39 -9.37 -27.80
C ASP A 362 -5.41 -8.28 -27.45
N ILE A 363 -5.19 -7.50 -26.38
CA ILE A 363 -6.03 -6.34 -26.00
C ILE A 363 -5.27 -5.03 -26.20
N GLY A 364 -4.05 -4.93 -25.65
CA GLY A 364 -3.03 -3.91 -25.96
C GLY A 364 -3.28 -2.47 -25.50
N LEU A 365 -4.50 -2.07 -25.17
CA LEU A 365 -4.80 -0.77 -24.56
C LEU A 365 -6.01 -0.86 -23.62
N PHE A 366 -5.86 -0.29 -22.43
CA PHE A 366 -6.84 -0.36 -21.35
C PHE A 366 -7.23 1.04 -20.87
N TYR A 367 -8.49 1.26 -20.50
CA TYR A 367 -8.95 2.53 -19.94
C TYR A 367 -8.34 2.80 -18.57
N CYS A 368 -8.07 1.76 -17.80
CA CYS A 368 -7.61 1.81 -16.41
C CYS A 368 -6.22 1.20 -16.26
N ALA A 369 -5.40 1.22 -17.33
CA ALA A 369 -4.04 0.70 -17.34
C ALA A 369 -3.18 1.21 -16.17
N ASN A 370 -3.49 2.39 -15.64
CA ASN A 370 -2.83 2.99 -14.49
C ASN A 370 -3.08 2.30 -13.14
N LEU A 371 -4.03 1.36 -13.09
CA LEU A 371 -4.35 0.58 -11.89
C LEU A 371 -3.65 -0.79 -11.89
N TYR A 372 -3.07 -1.21 -13.01
CA TYR A 372 -2.55 -2.56 -13.17
C TYR A 372 -1.05 -2.64 -12.95
N ASN A 373 -0.63 -3.58 -12.10
CA ASN A 373 0.77 -3.76 -11.71
C ASN A 373 1.19 -5.22 -11.87
N SER A 374 2.38 -5.44 -12.46
CA SER A 374 2.94 -6.76 -12.74
C SER A 374 3.37 -7.55 -11.53
N SER A 375 3.70 -6.90 -10.40
CA SER A 375 4.09 -7.60 -9.18
C SER A 375 2.89 -8.10 -8.38
N LEU A 376 1.90 -7.23 -8.14
CA LEU A 376 0.68 -7.56 -7.41
C LEU A 376 -0.43 -6.55 -7.72
N MET A 377 -1.67 -7.01 -7.80
CA MET A 377 -2.86 -6.16 -7.89
C MET A 377 -3.80 -6.43 -6.72
N ASP A 378 -4.42 -5.36 -6.21
CA ASP A 378 -5.53 -5.52 -5.26
C ASP A 378 -6.79 -6.04 -5.96
N GLU A 379 -7.76 -6.47 -5.15
CA GLU A 379 -9.02 -7.03 -5.65
C GLU A 379 -9.76 -6.05 -6.58
N SER A 380 -9.76 -4.76 -6.24
CA SER A 380 -10.39 -3.70 -7.06
C SER A 380 -9.75 -3.59 -8.44
N SER A 381 -8.42 -3.61 -8.51
CA SER A 381 -7.67 -3.48 -9.77
C SER A 381 -7.88 -4.71 -10.66
N LEU A 382 -7.93 -5.91 -10.10
CA LEU A 382 -8.25 -7.13 -10.85
C LEU A 382 -9.69 -7.17 -11.35
N ARG A 383 -10.65 -6.71 -10.54
CA ARG A 383 -12.04 -6.54 -10.98
C ARG A 383 -12.14 -5.56 -12.14
N MET A 384 -11.39 -4.45 -12.10
CA MET A 384 -11.29 -3.52 -13.21
C MET A 384 -10.66 -4.17 -14.45
N LEU A 385 -9.62 -4.99 -14.30
CA LEU A 385 -9.03 -5.71 -15.42
C LEU A 385 -9.99 -6.73 -16.04
N ALA A 386 -10.72 -7.48 -15.21
CA ALA A 386 -11.77 -8.39 -15.65
C ALA A 386 -12.86 -7.67 -16.45
N LEU A 387 -13.30 -6.50 -15.98
CA LEU A 387 -14.27 -5.65 -16.69
C LEU A 387 -13.79 -5.30 -18.10
N GLU A 388 -12.52 -4.91 -18.25
CA GLU A 388 -11.96 -4.52 -19.53
C GLU A 388 -11.78 -5.71 -20.48
N VAL A 389 -11.39 -6.87 -19.95
CA VAL A 389 -11.39 -8.13 -20.72
C VAL A 389 -12.80 -8.46 -21.23
N LEU A 390 -13.81 -8.34 -20.38
CA LEU A 390 -15.21 -8.56 -20.74
C LEU A 390 -15.75 -7.48 -21.71
N GLU A 391 -15.27 -6.24 -21.64
CA GLU A 391 -15.58 -5.19 -22.62
C GLU A 391 -15.06 -5.55 -24.00
N SER A 392 -13.84 -6.09 -24.06
CA SER A 392 -13.15 -6.42 -25.31
C SER A 392 -13.56 -7.78 -25.89
N CYS A 393 -13.86 -8.77 -25.05
CA CYS A 393 -14.05 -10.16 -25.47
C CYS A 393 -15.46 -10.71 -25.20
N GLY A 394 -16.24 -10.08 -24.32
CA GLY A 394 -17.48 -10.66 -23.76
C GLY A 394 -17.20 -11.90 -22.92
N GLY A 395 -18.25 -12.64 -22.56
CA GLY A 395 -18.13 -13.94 -21.88
C GLY A 395 -18.24 -13.85 -20.37
N TYR A 396 -17.56 -14.75 -19.67
CA TYR A 396 -17.65 -14.95 -18.23
C TYR A 396 -16.25 -14.97 -17.62
N TYR A 397 -16.01 -14.15 -16.60
CA TYR A 397 -14.76 -14.16 -15.86
C TYR A 397 -14.91 -14.94 -14.54
N ILE A 398 -14.02 -15.91 -14.34
CA ILE A 398 -14.05 -16.85 -13.21
C ILE A 398 -12.69 -16.84 -12.51
N PRO A 399 -12.63 -16.53 -11.20
CA PRO A 399 -11.39 -16.61 -10.43
C PRO A 399 -10.76 -18.01 -10.47
N LEU A 400 -9.43 -18.11 -10.37
CA LEU A 400 -8.71 -19.38 -10.36
C LEU A 400 -9.11 -20.29 -9.19
N SER A 401 -9.52 -19.69 -8.08
CA SER A 401 -9.95 -20.38 -6.86
C SER A 401 -11.37 -20.94 -6.94
N THR A 402 -12.10 -20.65 -8.02
CA THR A 402 -13.41 -21.24 -8.28
C THR A 402 -13.22 -22.42 -9.21
N ILE A 403 -13.53 -23.64 -8.76
CA ILE A 403 -13.30 -24.87 -9.54
C ILE A 403 -14.61 -25.55 -9.93
N PHE A 404 -14.62 -26.14 -11.12
CA PHE A 404 -15.75 -26.96 -11.58
C PHE A 404 -15.65 -28.38 -11.01
N VAL A 405 -16.69 -28.83 -10.31
CA VAL A 405 -16.77 -30.17 -9.70
C VAL A 405 -17.88 -31.04 -10.29
N GLY A 406 -18.63 -30.52 -11.27
CA GLY A 406 -19.64 -31.27 -12.00
C GLY A 406 -19.06 -32.39 -12.89
N HIS A 407 -19.94 -33.22 -13.42
CA HIS A 407 -19.55 -34.29 -14.34
C HIS A 407 -19.15 -33.75 -15.72
N GLU A 408 -18.14 -34.37 -16.32
CA GLU A 408 -17.62 -34.06 -17.68
C GLU A 408 -18.65 -34.23 -18.81
N THR A 409 -19.83 -34.77 -18.50
CA THR A 409 -20.91 -35.01 -19.45
C THR A 409 -22.23 -34.33 -19.05
N ASP A 410 -22.20 -33.33 -18.15
CA ASP A 410 -23.41 -32.58 -17.77
C ASP A 410 -23.63 -31.38 -18.71
N PRO A 411 -24.41 -31.50 -19.80
CA PRO A 411 -24.67 -30.38 -20.71
C PRO A 411 -25.51 -29.29 -20.04
N GLU A 412 -26.20 -29.59 -18.93
CA GLU A 412 -27.00 -28.62 -18.18
C GLU A 412 -26.17 -27.83 -17.17
N ALA A 413 -24.89 -28.18 -16.96
CA ALA A 413 -24.00 -27.48 -16.03
C ALA A 413 -23.92 -25.98 -16.35
N ALA A 414 -23.82 -25.62 -17.64
CA ALA A 414 -23.81 -24.22 -18.07
C ALA A 414 -25.10 -23.47 -17.69
N ALA A 415 -26.27 -24.11 -17.84
CA ALA A 415 -27.54 -23.51 -17.44
C ALA A 415 -27.65 -23.35 -15.91
N LYS A 416 -27.13 -24.30 -15.14
CA LYS A 416 -27.11 -24.24 -13.67
C LYS A 416 -26.20 -23.14 -13.13
N ILE A 417 -25.07 -22.89 -13.81
CA ILE A 417 -24.08 -21.89 -13.41
C ILE A 417 -24.45 -20.50 -13.94
N PHE A 418 -24.83 -20.39 -15.22
CA PHE A 418 -24.96 -19.12 -15.95
C PHE A 418 -26.39 -18.78 -16.38
N GLY A 419 -27.41 -19.55 -16.02
CA GLY A 419 -28.81 -19.35 -16.44
C GLY A 419 -29.52 -18.08 -15.91
N ARG A 420 -28.77 -17.02 -15.62
CA ARG A 420 -29.25 -15.72 -15.09
C ARG A 420 -29.19 -14.65 -16.19
N GLY A 421 -30.01 -13.60 -16.02
CA GLY A 421 -30.43 -12.67 -17.07
C GLY A 421 -29.33 -11.97 -17.88
N THR A 422 -29.74 -11.39 -19.00
CA THR A 422 -28.89 -10.71 -19.99
C THR A 422 -28.42 -9.33 -19.48
N GLY A 423 -27.12 -9.17 -19.22
CA GLY A 423 -26.52 -7.88 -18.85
C GLY A 423 -25.12 -7.99 -18.25
N ALA A 424 -24.39 -6.87 -18.19
CA ALA A 424 -23.11 -6.78 -17.47
C ALA A 424 -23.38 -6.84 -15.96
N MET A 425 -23.13 -7.98 -15.31
CA MET A 425 -23.36 -8.16 -13.88
C MET A 425 -22.05 -8.36 -13.13
N PHE A 426 -21.95 -7.70 -11.96
CA PHE A 426 -20.89 -7.92 -10.96
C PHE A 426 -21.57 -8.46 -9.71
N GLU A 427 -21.40 -9.75 -9.47
CA GLU A 427 -21.78 -10.39 -8.22
C GLU A 427 -20.56 -10.41 -7.28
N SER A 428 -20.79 -10.28 -5.98
CA SER A 428 -19.76 -10.61 -4.99
C SER A 428 -19.60 -12.14 -4.93
N GLY A 429 -18.38 -12.66 -5.17
CA GLY A 429 -18.06 -14.09 -5.03
C GLY A 429 -17.47 -14.75 -6.30
N SER A 430 -17.69 -16.06 -6.42
CA SER A 430 -17.08 -17.02 -7.38
C SER A 430 -17.21 -16.76 -8.89
N ILE A 431 -18.05 -15.84 -9.33
CA ILE A 431 -18.08 -15.37 -10.73
C ILE A 431 -18.09 -13.86 -10.66
N VAL A 432 -16.98 -13.27 -11.07
CA VAL A 432 -16.76 -11.83 -10.88
C VAL A 432 -17.50 -11.02 -11.94
N GLY A 433 -17.81 -11.59 -13.10
CA GLY A 433 -18.79 -10.97 -13.98
C GLY A 433 -19.05 -11.70 -15.29
N SER A 434 -20.11 -11.29 -15.96
CA SER A 434 -20.44 -11.71 -17.32
C SER A 434 -20.88 -10.53 -18.16
N ALA A 435 -20.61 -10.53 -19.46
CA ALA A 435 -21.04 -9.45 -20.34
C ALA A 435 -21.19 -9.91 -21.79
N THR A 436 -22.18 -9.35 -22.48
CA THR A 436 -22.37 -9.54 -23.93
C THR A 436 -21.24 -8.87 -24.68
N HIS A 437 -21.05 -7.56 -24.46
CA HIS A 437 -19.94 -6.62 -24.68
C HIS A 437 -20.38 -5.26 -24.08
N GLY A 438 -19.53 -4.22 -24.06
CA GLY A 438 -19.98 -2.83 -23.82
C GLY A 438 -20.10 -2.40 -22.35
N CYS A 439 -19.25 -2.94 -21.47
CA CYS A 439 -19.18 -2.54 -20.05
C CYS A 439 -18.58 -1.15 -19.80
N THR A 440 -18.31 -0.35 -20.84
CA THR A 440 -17.62 0.94 -20.72
C THR A 440 -18.27 1.90 -19.73
N ALA A 441 -19.61 1.91 -19.66
CA ALA A 441 -20.35 2.70 -18.67
C ALA A 441 -19.99 2.28 -17.24
N LYS A 442 -19.95 0.97 -16.99
CA LYS A 442 -19.63 0.42 -15.68
C LYS A 442 -18.15 0.60 -15.34
N ILE A 443 -17.25 0.43 -16.33
CA ILE A 443 -15.82 0.72 -16.17
C ILE A 443 -15.63 2.17 -15.75
N LEU A 444 -16.28 3.11 -16.45
CA LEU A 444 -16.18 4.53 -16.12
C LEU A 444 -16.73 4.82 -14.73
N GLU A 445 -17.91 4.32 -14.39
CA GLU A 445 -18.52 4.45 -13.06
C GLU A 445 -17.58 3.93 -11.96
N CYS A 446 -16.98 2.75 -12.16
CA CYS A 446 -16.06 2.15 -11.18
C CYS A 446 -14.75 2.93 -11.08
N TYR A 447 -14.24 3.45 -12.20
CA TYR A 447 -13.04 4.27 -12.25
C TYR A 447 -13.25 5.61 -11.52
N GLU A 448 -14.41 6.25 -11.71
CA GLU A 448 -14.75 7.54 -11.09
C GLU A 448 -15.07 7.40 -9.59
N ASN A 449 -15.74 6.31 -9.19
CA ASN A 449 -16.18 6.10 -7.81
C ASN A 449 -15.19 5.28 -6.96
N GLY A 450 -14.14 4.70 -7.57
CA GLY A 450 -13.16 3.84 -6.90
C GLY A 450 -13.68 2.46 -6.47
N SER A 451 -14.94 2.13 -6.77
CA SER A 451 -15.54 0.81 -6.50
C SER A 451 -16.76 0.57 -7.39
N ALA A 452 -17.06 -0.71 -7.65
CA ALA A 452 -18.30 -1.15 -8.27
C ALA A 452 -19.32 -1.46 -7.17
N ASP A 453 -20.54 -0.92 -7.24
CA ASP A 453 -21.65 -1.44 -6.46
C ASP A 453 -21.83 -2.94 -6.78
N SER A 454 -21.67 -3.79 -5.76
CA SER A 454 -21.91 -5.22 -5.88
C SER A 454 -23.40 -5.50 -5.92
N THR A 455 -23.88 -6.22 -6.93
CA THR A 455 -25.23 -6.79 -6.89
C THR A 455 -25.27 -8.01 -5.97
N SER A 456 -26.42 -8.28 -5.36
CA SER A 456 -26.58 -9.37 -4.37
C SER A 456 -26.10 -10.70 -4.96
N SER A 457 -25.12 -11.34 -4.30
CA SER A 457 -24.58 -12.63 -4.69
C SER A 457 -25.69 -13.68 -4.76
N ALA A 458 -25.73 -14.45 -5.84
CA ALA A 458 -26.49 -15.67 -5.80
C ALA A 458 -25.58 -16.87 -5.56
N GLN A 459 -25.97 -17.72 -4.61
CA GLN A 459 -25.19 -18.93 -4.34
C GLN A 459 -25.19 -19.83 -5.58
N LEU A 460 -23.99 -20.13 -6.08
CA LEU A 460 -23.79 -21.14 -7.09
C LEU A 460 -24.12 -22.53 -6.52
N PRO A 461 -24.66 -23.45 -7.34
CA PRO A 461 -24.94 -24.79 -6.90
C PRO A 461 -23.63 -25.52 -6.54
N SER A 462 -23.46 -25.82 -5.25
CA SER A 462 -22.28 -26.49 -4.69
C SER A 462 -22.05 -27.90 -5.26
N SER A 463 -23.06 -28.49 -5.90
CA SER A 463 -22.96 -29.75 -6.63
C SER A 463 -22.23 -29.64 -7.97
N VAL A 464 -22.02 -28.43 -8.49
CA VAL A 464 -21.43 -28.20 -9.82
C VAL A 464 -20.18 -27.32 -9.74
N VAL A 465 -20.12 -26.38 -8.79
CA VAL A 465 -19.00 -25.47 -8.59
C VAL A 465 -18.59 -25.45 -7.12
N THR A 466 -17.28 -25.43 -6.86
CA THR A 466 -16.71 -25.19 -5.53
C THR A 466 -16.02 -23.83 -5.52
N ASP A 467 -16.57 -22.89 -4.75
CA ASP A 467 -15.97 -21.58 -4.48
C ASP A 467 -15.15 -21.65 -3.19
N MET A 468 -13.83 -21.50 -3.33
CA MET A 468 -12.89 -21.47 -2.21
C MET A 468 -12.84 -20.12 -1.48
N LYS A 469 -13.52 -19.08 -2.01
CA LYS A 469 -13.57 -17.72 -1.45
C LYS A 469 -12.21 -17.05 -1.31
N ILE A 470 -11.29 -17.38 -2.22
CA ILE A 470 -9.97 -16.75 -2.31
C ILE A 470 -9.95 -15.88 -3.55
N GLY A 471 -9.65 -14.59 -3.42
CA GLY A 471 -9.60 -13.69 -4.57
C GLY A 471 -8.38 -13.94 -5.48
N ASP A 472 -8.50 -13.54 -6.74
CA ASP A 472 -7.41 -13.60 -7.71
C ASP A 472 -6.29 -12.60 -7.41
N ASP A 473 -6.50 -11.64 -6.50
CA ASP A 473 -5.44 -10.79 -5.92
C ASP A 473 -4.35 -11.64 -5.28
N ARG A 474 -4.67 -12.88 -4.92
CA ARG A 474 -3.73 -13.89 -4.42
C ARG A 474 -3.51 -14.99 -5.45
N ALA A 475 -4.58 -15.63 -5.92
CA ALA A 475 -4.47 -16.85 -6.71
C ALA A 475 -3.79 -16.62 -8.09
N ALA A 476 -4.01 -15.48 -8.74
CA ALA A 476 -3.43 -15.18 -10.06
C ALA A 476 -1.93 -14.84 -10.00
N PHE A 477 -1.42 -14.49 -8.82
CA PHE A 477 -0.01 -14.14 -8.60
C PHE A 477 0.77 -15.23 -7.84
N ALA A 478 0.06 -16.17 -7.19
CA ALA A 478 0.70 -17.25 -6.45
C ALA A 478 1.40 -18.27 -7.35
N SER A 479 2.54 -18.76 -6.86
CA SER A 479 3.35 -19.79 -7.48
C SER A 479 3.04 -21.14 -6.86
N PHE A 480 2.41 -22.01 -7.65
CA PHE A 480 2.03 -23.34 -7.27
C PHE A 480 3.10 -24.33 -7.73
N ARG A 481 3.72 -25.03 -6.78
CA ARG A 481 4.73 -26.03 -7.10
C ARG A 481 4.09 -27.28 -7.71
N TYR A 482 4.81 -27.93 -8.63
CA TYR A 482 4.49 -29.28 -9.07
C TYR A 482 4.84 -30.26 -7.95
N GLY A 483 3.93 -30.36 -6.99
CA GLY A 483 3.99 -31.25 -5.85
C GLY A 483 2.61 -31.85 -5.58
N SER A 484 2.64 -33.02 -4.97
CA SER A 484 1.45 -33.70 -4.51
C SER A 484 1.76 -34.38 -3.20
N ARG A 485 1.10 -33.93 -2.14
CA ARG A 485 1.07 -34.60 -0.85
C ARG A 485 -0.33 -35.15 -0.63
N HIS A 486 -0.44 -36.30 0.02
CA HIS A 486 -1.73 -36.81 0.44
C HIS A 486 -1.95 -36.48 1.91
N LEU A 487 -2.79 -35.48 2.20
CA LEU A 487 -3.13 -35.10 3.58
C LEU A 487 -4.20 -36.02 4.20
N GLY A 488 -4.98 -36.72 3.36
CA GLY A 488 -6.11 -37.53 3.81
C GLY A 488 -7.30 -36.71 4.32
N ALA A 489 -7.30 -35.39 4.12
CA ALA A 489 -8.42 -34.49 4.43
C ALA A 489 -9.28 -34.24 3.19
N SER A 490 -10.58 -34.03 3.38
CA SER A 490 -11.52 -33.66 2.32
C SER A 490 -11.58 -32.16 2.09
N ARG A 491 -11.35 -31.36 3.14
CA ARG A 491 -11.43 -29.89 3.11
C ARG A 491 -10.47 -29.25 4.10
N ILE A 492 -10.00 -28.06 3.75
CA ILE A 492 -9.27 -27.16 4.63
C ILE A 492 -10.13 -25.91 4.82
N TYR A 493 -10.27 -25.45 6.06
CA TYR A 493 -10.94 -24.20 6.41
C TYR A 493 -9.90 -23.23 6.96
N PHE A 494 -9.76 -22.08 6.32
CA PHE A 494 -8.91 -21.00 6.81
C PHE A 494 -9.79 -19.98 7.54
N ALA A 495 -9.60 -19.88 8.85
CA ALA A 495 -10.43 -19.08 9.75
C ALA A 495 -9.58 -18.50 10.90
N PRO A 496 -8.67 -17.55 10.61
CA PRO A 496 -7.80 -16.97 11.62
C PRO A 496 -8.59 -16.17 12.67
N THR A 497 -8.10 -16.10 13.90
CA THR A 497 -8.74 -15.37 15.01
C THR A 497 -8.59 -13.85 14.92
N ASP A 498 -7.57 -13.35 14.22
CA ASP A 498 -7.23 -11.94 13.99
C ASP A 498 -7.75 -11.41 12.64
N ARG A 499 -9.05 -11.64 12.37
CA ARG A 499 -9.69 -11.26 11.09
C ARG A 499 -9.65 -9.74 10.89
N GLY A 500 -8.84 -9.27 9.93
CA GLY A 500 -8.73 -7.86 9.54
C GLY A 500 -7.32 -7.28 9.58
N ASP A 501 -6.34 -8.00 10.12
CA ASP A 501 -4.92 -7.61 10.10
C ASP A 501 -4.26 -7.95 8.75
N ALA A 502 -3.29 -7.15 8.30
CA ALA A 502 -2.45 -7.44 7.13
C ALA A 502 -1.74 -8.80 7.26
N LYS A 503 -1.45 -9.22 8.50
CA LYS A 503 -0.91 -10.56 8.84
C LYS A 503 -1.80 -11.71 8.34
N ALA A 504 -3.13 -11.54 8.40
CA ALA A 504 -4.07 -12.56 7.93
C ALA A 504 -4.05 -12.73 6.39
N ALA A 505 -3.72 -11.67 5.64
CA ALA A 505 -3.67 -11.72 4.18
C ALA A 505 -2.48 -12.56 3.66
N ALA A 506 -1.27 -12.33 4.18
CA ALA A 506 -0.08 -13.12 3.82
C ALA A 506 -0.24 -14.61 4.19
N SER A 507 -0.89 -14.89 5.31
CA SER A 507 -1.19 -16.24 5.79
C SER A 507 -2.10 -17.04 4.87
N SER A 508 -3.17 -16.41 4.40
CA SER A 508 -4.15 -17.06 3.52
C SER A 508 -3.52 -17.57 2.22
N SER A 509 -2.54 -16.85 1.69
CA SER A 509 -1.80 -17.25 0.48
C SER A 509 -0.95 -18.49 0.74
N SER A 510 -0.32 -18.55 1.91
CA SER A 510 0.46 -19.71 2.33
C SER A 510 -0.43 -20.95 2.52
N ALA A 511 -1.54 -20.80 3.25
CA ALA A 511 -2.52 -21.86 3.42
C ALA A 511 -3.09 -22.36 2.07
N MET A 512 -3.35 -21.43 1.13
CA MET A 512 -3.81 -21.75 -0.22
C MET A 512 -2.82 -22.61 -1.02
N ILE A 513 -1.54 -22.24 -1.01
CA ILE A 513 -0.50 -22.98 -1.74
C ILE A 513 -0.31 -24.37 -1.14
N TRP A 514 -0.32 -24.47 0.19
CA TRP A 514 -0.24 -25.76 0.88
C TRP A 514 -1.45 -26.64 0.57
N ALA A 515 -2.66 -26.07 0.59
CA ALA A 515 -3.89 -26.78 0.23
C ALA A 515 -3.84 -27.32 -1.20
N TYR A 516 -3.35 -26.50 -2.14
CA TYR A 516 -3.10 -26.93 -3.50
C TYR A 516 -2.15 -28.12 -3.53
N ASP A 517 -0.99 -28.04 -2.87
CA ASP A 517 0.02 -29.12 -2.82
C ASP A 517 -0.55 -30.42 -2.21
N CYS A 518 -1.37 -30.30 -1.17
CA CYS A 518 -2.07 -31.41 -0.53
C CYS A 518 -3.25 -31.98 -1.35
N GLN A 519 -3.60 -31.35 -2.48
CA GLN A 519 -4.79 -31.68 -3.28
C GLN A 519 -6.11 -31.60 -2.51
N VAL A 520 -6.21 -30.68 -1.56
CA VAL A 520 -7.41 -30.48 -0.75
C VAL A 520 -7.97 -29.09 -1.03
N PRO A 521 -9.27 -28.93 -1.31
CA PRO A 521 -9.87 -27.61 -1.45
C PRO A 521 -9.80 -26.86 -0.12
N ILE A 522 -9.45 -25.58 -0.18
CA ILE A 522 -9.40 -24.67 0.96
C ILE A 522 -10.54 -23.67 0.89
N PHE A 523 -11.16 -23.32 2.00
CA PHE A 523 -12.22 -22.33 2.05
C PHE A 523 -11.86 -21.23 3.03
N ASN A 524 -11.83 -19.99 2.55
CA ASN A 524 -11.59 -18.81 3.37
C ASN A 524 -12.91 -18.35 4.01
N LEU A 525 -13.00 -18.40 5.34
CA LEU A 525 -14.24 -18.18 6.07
C LEU A 525 -14.25 -16.80 6.75
N SER A 526 -15.37 -16.09 6.64
CA SER A 526 -15.48 -14.68 7.02
C SER A 526 -16.10 -14.46 8.40
N SER A 527 -16.80 -15.46 8.96
CA SER A 527 -17.36 -15.39 10.32
C SER A 527 -17.23 -16.71 11.07
N ASP A 528 -17.30 -16.68 12.41
CA ASP A 528 -17.32 -17.90 13.25
C ASP A 528 -18.54 -18.78 12.98
N ALA A 529 -19.70 -18.16 12.68
CA ALA A 529 -20.91 -18.87 12.28
C ALA A 529 -20.70 -19.70 10.99
N GLU A 530 -19.91 -19.18 10.07
CA GLU A 530 -19.56 -19.85 8.82
C GLU A 530 -18.61 -21.03 9.04
N VAL A 531 -17.63 -20.89 9.94
CA VAL A 531 -16.71 -21.98 10.34
C VAL A 531 -17.49 -23.23 10.73
N VAL A 532 -18.52 -23.04 11.53
CA VAL A 532 -19.21 -24.15 12.17
C VAL A 532 -20.22 -24.81 11.28
N SER A 533 -20.98 -24.03 10.52
CA SER A 533 -21.81 -24.61 9.47
C SER A 533 -20.97 -25.40 8.45
N SER A 534 -19.77 -24.91 8.13
CA SER A 534 -18.86 -25.57 7.18
C SER A 534 -18.24 -26.86 7.72
N ILE A 535 -17.81 -26.89 8.98
CA ILE A 535 -17.26 -28.10 9.61
C ILE A 535 -18.33 -29.19 9.74
N ASN A 536 -19.52 -28.83 10.24
CA ASN A 536 -20.62 -29.80 10.42
C ASN A 536 -21.16 -30.36 9.10
N GLY A 537 -21.09 -29.56 8.03
CA GLY A 537 -21.50 -29.97 6.68
C GLY A 537 -20.44 -30.72 5.88
N ALA A 538 -19.25 -30.95 6.45
CA ALA A 538 -18.16 -31.61 5.73
C ALA A 538 -18.26 -33.13 5.79
N ASP A 539 -18.07 -33.78 4.65
CA ASP A 539 -17.87 -35.22 4.57
C ASP A 539 -16.38 -35.56 4.72
N GLY A 540 -16.02 -36.42 5.68
CA GLY A 540 -14.64 -36.89 5.84
C GLY A 540 -13.84 -36.12 6.89
N ARG A 541 -12.51 -36.18 6.79
CA ARG A 541 -11.59 -35.46 7.68
C ARG A 541 -11.49 -34.00 7.26
N VAL A 542 -11.52 -33.07 8.21
CA VAL A 542 -11.37 -31.63 7.93
C VAL A 542 -10.16 -31.07 8.64
N VAL A 543 -9.49 -30.11 8.02
CA VAL A 543 -8.42 -29.32 8.65
C VAL A 543 -8.93 -27.91 8.87
N VAL A 544 -8.69 -27.34 10.04
CA VAL A 544 -9.02 -25.94 10.36
C VAL A 544 -7.74 -25.22 10.76
N ILE A 545 -7.41 -24.15 10.04
CA ILE A 545 -6.27 -23.27 10.32
C ILE A 545 -6.79 -22.02 11.03
N THR A 546 -6.36 -21.80 12.26
CA THR A 546 -6.88 -20.76 13.15
C THR A 546 -5.87 -19.66 13.46
N ASP A 547 -4.61 -19.82 13.06
CA ASP A 547 -3.54 -18.85 13.33
C ASP A 547 -3.00 -18.24 12.02
N SER A 548 -2.88 -16.91 12.01
CA SER A 548 -2.35 -16.16 10.87
C SER A 548 -0.86 -16.41 10.60
N LEU A 549 -0.11 -17.05 11.49
CA LEU A 549 1.29 -17.40 11.26
C LEU A 549 1.49 -18.82 10.70
N PHE A 550 0.43 -19.52 10.28
CA PHE A 550 0.53 -20.88 9.75
C PHE A 550 1.72 -21.08 8.78
N GLY A 551 1.84 -20.23 7.75
CA GLY A 551 2.91 -20.31 6.75
C GLY A 551 4.34 -20.11 7.27
N ALA A 552 4.53 -19.61 8.50
CA ALA A 552 5.85 -19.44 9.11
C ALA A 552 6.42 -20.74 9.69
N PHE A 553 5.60 -21.78 9.85
CA PHE A 553 5.98 -23.06 10.47
C PHE A 553 6.15 -24.17 9.41
N SER A 554 7.07 -23.94 8.47
CA SER A 554 7.25 -24.82 7.31
C SER A 554 7.56 -26.28 7.64
N SER A 555 8.34 -26.56 8.68
CA SER A 555 8.67 -27.91 9.15
C SER A 555 7.43 -28.69 9.58
N LEU A 556 6.59 -28.08 10.41
CA LEU A 556 5.30 -28.65 10.80
C LEU A 556 4.41 -28.95 9.58
N ILE A 557 4.33 -28.00 8.64
CA ILE A 557 3.54 -28.13 7.40
C ILE A 557 4.05 -29.26 6.50
N ASP A 558 5.37 -29.42 6.44
CA ASP A 558 6.04 -30.42 5.62
C ASP A 558 5.86 -31.84 6.13
N GLU A 559 5.97 -32.04 7.44
CA GLU A 559 5.86 -33.36 8.07
C GLU A 559 4.42 -33.85 8.20
N LEU A 560 3.45 -32.94 8.25
CA LEU A 560 2.06 -33.27 8.59
C LEU A 560 1.42 -34.31 7.67
N ALA A 561 1.65 -34.24 6.36
CA ALA A 561 1.12 -35.24 5.44
C ALA A 561 1.72 -36.65 5.72
N GLY A 562 3.00 -36.71 6.07
CA GLY A 562 3.68 -37.94 6.46
C GLY A 562 3.12 -38.53 7.76
N VAL A 563 2.79 -37.69 8.74
CA VAL A 563 2.09 -38.11 9.97
C VAL A 563 0.76 -38.73 9.66
N MET A 564 -0.05 -38.03 8.85
CA MET A 564 -1.38 -38.49 8.52
C MET A 564 -1.34 -39.84 7.80
N TYR A 565 -0.36 -40.02 6.92
CA TYR A 565 -0.12 -41.28 6.25
C TYR A 565 0.24 -42.40 7.25
N ARG A 566 1.16 -42.15 8.19
CA ARG A 566 1.53 -43.14 9.24
C ARG A 566 0.32 -43.56 10.09
N PHE A 567 -0.50 -42.61 10.52
CA PHE A 567 -1.71 -42.92 11.31
C PHE A 567 -2.69 -43.81 10.55
N VAL A 568 -2.76 -43.66 9.22
CA VAL A 568 -3.57 -44.53 8.37
C VAL A 568 -2.94 -45.92 8.24
N GLU A 569 -1.64 -46.02 8.00
CA GLU A 569 -0.95 -47.32 7.90
C GLU A 569 -0.95 -48.12 9.20
N GLU A 570 -0.86 -47.43 10.34
CA GLU A 570 -0.83 -48.04 11.67
C GLU A 570 -2.23 -48.27 12.26
N GLU A 571 -3.30 -47.99 11.50
CA GLU A 571 -4.70 -48.07 11.95
C GLU A 571 -4.95 -47.35 13.29
N THR A 572 -4.25 -46.23 13.52
CA THR A 572 -4.34 -45.47 14.76
C THR A 572 -5.67 -44.73 14.83
N GLU A 573 -6.51 -45.05 15.82
CA GLU A 573 -7.75 -44.32 16.08
C GLU A 573 -7.48 -42.97 16.75
N TRP A 574 -8.13 -41.93 16.25
CA TRP A 574 -8.12 -40.59 16.82
C TRP A 574 -9.45 -39.89 16.51
N ASP A 575 -9.79 -38.87 17.27
CA ASP A 575 -10.93 -37.98 17.01
C ASP A 575 -10.44 -36.63 16.48
N TYR A 576 -9.40 -36.11 17.13
CA TYR A 576 -8.77 -34.84 16.78
C TYR A 576 -7.25 -34.94 16.76
N ILE A 577 -6.61 -34.20 15.86
CA ILE A 577 -5.16 -33.96 15.87
C ILE A 577 -4.95 -32.45 15.97
N VAL A 578 -4.29 -31.98 17.02
CA VAL A 578 -4.03 -30.55 17.22
C VAL A 578 -2.61 -30.21 16.78
N PHE A 579 -2.47 -29.08 16.08
CA PHE A 579 -1.18 -28.53 15.67
C PHE A 579 -0.73 -27.46 16.63
N ASN A 580 0.47 -27.64 17.17
CA ASN A 580 1.07 -26.64 18.05
C ASN A 580 2.56 -26.47 17.77
N VAL A 581 3.11 -25.41 18.36
CA VAL A 581 4.53 -25.12 18.38
C VAL A 581 4.92 -24.86 19.82
N GLU A 582 5.97 -25.53 20.28
CA GLU A 582 6.47 -25.44 21.64
C GLU A 582 7.89 -24.87 21.64
N TRP A 583 8.13 -23.97 22.59
CA TRP A 583 9.41 -23.28 22.75
C TRP A 583 10.04 -23.68 24.07
N GLU A 584 11.35 -23.48 24.17
CA GLU A 584 12.11 -23.73 25.40
C GLU A 584 11.94 -25.18 25.89
N THR A 585 11.91 -26.12 24.95
CA THR A 585 11.84 -27.56 25.23
C THR A 585 13.25 -28.17 25.24
N ASP A 586 13.37 -29.44 25.64
CA ASP A 586 14.67 -30.14 25.65
C ASP A 586 15.08 -30.70 24.27
N SER A 587 14.22 -30.59 23.25
CA SER A 587 14.43 -31.13 21.90
C SER A 587 14.11 -30.11 20.81
N ASP A 588 14.70 -30.32 19.63
CA ASP A 588 14.28 -29.67 18.39
C ASP A 588 13.70 -30.76 17.49
N GLY A 589 12.61 -30.43 16.80
CA GLY A 589 12.01 -31.32 15.80
C GLY A 589 10.50 -31.47 15.94
N PHE A 590 9.94 -32.30 15.07
CA PHE A 590 8.51 -32.52 15.00
C PHE A 590 8.15 -33.85 15.68
N GLU A 591 7.23 -33.82 16.64
CA GLU A 591 6.78 -34.98 17.40
C GLU A 591 5.26 -35.11 17.37
N VAL A 592 4.76 -36.34 17.36
CA VAL A 592 3.32 -36.63 17.48
C VAL A 592 3.10 -37.58 18.63
N TYR A 593 2.22 -37.22 19.56
CA TYR A 593 1.97 -38.01 20.75
C TYR A 593 0.49 -37.97 21.14
N PRO A 594 -0.04 -39.06 21.74
CA PRO A 594 -1.36 -39.03 22.34
C PRO A 594 -1.35 -38.04 23.51
N CYS A 595 -2.43 -37.30 23.68
CA CYS A 595 -2.53 -36.35 24.77
C CYS A 595 -2.82 -37.07 26.10
N THR A 596 -1.79 -37.68 26.69
CA THR A 596 -1.88 -38.33 27.99
C THR A 596 -1.32 -37.39 29.06
N SER A 597 -2.19 -36.75 29.86
CA SER A 597 -1.90 -35.86 31.01
C SER A 597 -2.00 -34.35 30.72
N PRO A 598 -2.56 -33.52 31.65
CA PRO A 598 -2.81 -32.08 31.44
C PRO A 598 -1.57 -31.17 31.50
N PHE A 599 -0.36 -31.72 31.53
CA PHE A 599 0.86 -30.91 31.57
C PHE A 599 1.21 -30.38 30.18
N ARG A 600 0.71 -29.18 29.88
CA ARG A 600 1.06 -28.38 28.73
C ARG A 600 2.37 -27.64 28.98
N SER A 601 3.20 -27.48 27.96
CA SER A 601 4.22 -26.43 28.00
C SER A 601 3.54 -25.05 28.08
N PRO A 602 3.85 -24.20 29.08
CA PRO A 602 3.24 -22.86 29.19
C PRO A 602 3.58 -21.96 27.99
N THR A 603 4.57 -22.35 27.18
CA THR A 603 5.03 -21.63 25.99
C THR A 603 4.35 -22.10 24.69
N ALA A 604 3.52 -23.15 24.72
CA ALA A 604 2.93 -23.71 23.50
C ALA A 604 1.99 -22.72 22.77
N ARG A 605 2.04 -22.69 21.44
CA ARG A 605 1.15 -21.90 20.58
C ARG A 605 0.36 -22.80 19.63
N TYR A 606 -0.93 -22.54 19.45
CA TYR A 606 -1.81 -23.35 18.62
C TYR A 606 -1.98 -22.76 17.23
N LEU A 607 -1.95 -23.61 16.20
CA LEU A 607 -2.05 -23.18 14.80
C LEU A 607 -3.33 -23.67 14.11
N GLY A 608 -3.89 -24.78 14.59
CA GLY A 608 -5.07 -25.40 14.00
C GLY A 608 -5.26 -26.84 14.47
N PHE A 609 -6.21 -27.55 13.86
CA PHE A 609 -6.47 -28.97 14.15
C PHE A 609 -7.07 -29.71 12.95
N ILE A 610 -7.02 -31.04 12.99
CA ILE A 610 -7.74 -31.97 12.11
C ILE A 610 -8.83 -32.68 12.91
N ALA A 611 -10.02 -32.81 12.36
CA ALA A 611 -11.12 -33.59 12.93
C ALA A 611 -11.55 -34.74 12.02
N ASN A 612 -11.89 -35.88 12.61
CA ASN A 612 -12.40 -37.07 11.91
C ASN A 612 -13.89 -36.99 11.58
N LYS A 613 -14.32 -37.75 10.55
CA LYS A 613 -15.69 -37.70 10.00
C LYS A 613 -16.80 -37.93 11.02
N HIS A 614 -16.60 -38.81 12.00
CA HIS A 614 -17.64 -39.13 12.98
C HIS A 614 -17.80 -38.04 14.05
N VAL A 615 -16.73 -37.32 14.36
CA VAL A 615 -16.74 -36.21 15.33
C VAL A 615 -16.96 -34.83 14.71
N THR A 616 -16.82 -34.67 13.39
CA THR A 616 -17.04 -33.36 12.74
C THR A 616 -18.42 -32.76 13.00
N LYS A 617 -19.44 -33.60 13.23
CA LYS A 617 -20.82 -33.19 13.56
C LYS A 617 -21.00 -32.69 15.00
N GLU A 618 -20.02 -32.94 15.86
CA GLU A 618 -20.05 -32.56 17.28
C GLU A 618 -19.31 -31.23 17.51
N VAL A 619 -18.68 -30.66 16.47
CA VAL A 619 -17.97 -29.38 16.52
C VAL A 619 -18.96 -28.21 16.35
N SER A 620 -19.18 -27.41 17.41
CA SER A 620 -20.14 -26.29 17.43
C SER A 620 -19.49 -24.89 17.41
N THR A 621 -20.31 -23.81 17.32
CA THR A 621 -19.95 -22.38 17.10
C THR A 621 -18.91 -21.80 18.05
N VAL A 622 -18.69 -22.46 19.18
CA VAL A 622 -17.80 -21.99 20.26
C VAL A 622 -16.76 -23.06 20.65
N ASN A 623 -16.80 -24.24 20.02
CA ASN A 623 -16.12 -25.43 20.55
C ASN A 623 -14.72 -25.67 19.96
N VAL A 624 -14.18 -24.83 19.08
CA VAL A 624 -12.77 -24.97 18.67
C VAL A 624 -11.85 -24.86 19.88
N GLU A 625 -12.07 -23.85 20.73
CA GLU A 625 -11.34 -23.72 22.00
C GLU A 625 -11.69 -24.82 23.00
N GLN A 626 -12.89 -25.41 22.92
CA GLN A 626 -13.29 -26.54 23.75
C GLN A 626 -12.64 -27.87 23.30
N VAL A 627 -12.45 -28.08 22.00
CA VAL A 627 -11.64 -29.18 21.45
C VAL A 627 -10.19 -29.01 21.89
N LEU A 628 -9.69 -27.76 21.92
CA LEU A 628 -8.43 -27.37 22.57
C LEU A 628 -8.50 -27.40 24.12
N ALA A 629 -9.62 -27.75 24.75
CA ALA A 629 -9.74 -27.92 26.20
C ALA A 629 -9.95 -29.40 26.60
N GLU A 630 -10.47 -30.21 25.68
CA GLU A 630 -10.74 -31.66 25.81
C GLU A 630 -9.50 -32.55 25.58
N TYR A 631 -8.31 -31.94 25.63
CA TYR A 631 -6.99 -32.59 25.59
C TYR A 631 -6.88 -33.85 26.45
N GLY A 632 -7.60 -33.94 27.57
CA GLY A 632 -7.53 -35.09 28.48
C GLY A 632 -8.21 -36.37 27.97
N SER A 633 -8.85 -36.36 26.80
CA SER A 633 -9.52 -37.53 26.23
C SER A 633 -8.56 -38.42 25.43
N GLY A 634 -8.67 -39.74 25.58
CA GLY A 634 -7.72 -40.72 25.02
C GLY A 634 -7.69 -40.84 23.49
N LYS A 635 -8.40 -39.98 22.75
CA LYS A 635 -8.48 -39.97 21.29
C LYS A 635 -7.98 -38.66 20.65
N VAL A 636 -7.41 -37.74 21.44
CA VAL A 636 -6.78 -36.52 20.92
C VAL A 636 -5.27 -36.73 20.79
N PHE A 637 -4.72 -36.40 19.62
CA PHE A 637 -3.29 -36.39 19.37
C PHE A 637 -2.78 -34.96 19.20
N VAL A 638 -1.54 -34.72 19.61
CA VAL A 638 -0.85 -33.45 19.42
C VAL A 638 0.31 -33.66 18.48
N ALA A 639 0.34 -32.89 17.41
CA ALA A 639 1.45 -32.76 16.47
C ALA A 639 2.17 -31.45 16.78
N SER A 640 3.37 -31.57 17.34
CA SER A 640 4.12 -30.47 17.93
C SER A 640 5.44 -30.24 17.22
N GLU A 641 5.66 -29.03 16.73
CA GLU A 641 7.00 -28.58 16.39
C GLU A 641 7.68 -27.99 17.63
N LYS A 642 8.74 -28.65 18.09
CA LYS A 642 9.50 -28.30 19.27
C LYS A 642 10.76 -27.53 18.91
N SER A 643 11.06 -26.53 19.73
CA SER A 643 12.28 -25.74 19.66
C SER A 643 12.90 -25.62 21.05
N ARG A 644 14.22 -25.73 21.13
CA ARG A 644 15.01 -25.48 22.35
C ARG A 644 15.14 -24.01 22.69
N HIS A 645 14.86 -23.13 21.74
CA HIS A 645 14.96 -21.69 21.89
C HIS A 645 13.61 -21.07 22.28
N THR A 646 13.68 -19.85 22.83
CA THR A 646 12.51 -18.99 23.01
C THR A 646 11.84 -18.70 21.66
N ALA A 647 10.53 -18.38 21.67
CA ALA A 647 9.79 -18.06 20.44
C ALA A 647 10.49 -17.00 19.58
N LYS A 648 11.02 -15.97 20.24
CA LYS A 648 11.68 -14.83 19.61
C LYS A 648 13.02 -15.21 18.98
N LEU A 649 13.79 -16.05 19.64
CA LEU A 649 15.07 -16.50 19.11
C LEU A 649 14.90 -17.54 18.00
N ALA A 650 13.91 -18.42 18.13
CA ALA A 650 13.57 -19.38 17.09
C ALA A 650 13.06 -18.72 15.80
N SER A 651 12.24 -17.66 15.90
CA SER A 651 11.81 -16.88 14.74
C SER A 651 12.99 -16.24 14.01
N ILE A 652 14.02 -15.79 14.74
CA ILE A 652 15.25 -15.26 14.14
C ILE A 652 15.99 -16.37 13.39
N TYR A 653 16.29 -17.50 14.05
CA TYR A 653 17.08 -18.57 13.41
C TYR A 653 16.43 -19.17 12.18
N ARG A 654 15.10 -19.29 12.15
CA ARG A 654 14.35 -19.82 11.00
C ARG A 654 14.50 -18.99 9.72
N THR A 655 14.99 -17.77 9.83
CA THR A 655 15.11 -16.84 8.69
C THR A 655 16.48 -16.89 8.01
N ILE A 656 17.47 -17.51 8.65
CA ILE A 656 18.83 -17.66 8.09
C ILE A 656 18.80 -18.31 6.70
N PRO A 657 18.12 -19.45 6.46
CA PRO A 657 18.08 -20.06 5.13
C PRO A 657 17.45 -19.17 4.06
N SER A 658 16.50 -18.32 4.47
CA SER A 658 15.85 -17.35 3.58
C SER A 658 16.82 -16.26 3.15
N ILE A 659 17.63 -15.75 4.08
CA ILE A 659 18.68 -14.76 3.79
C ILE A 659 19.74 -15.37 2.86
N GLU A 660 20.21 -16.57 3.16
CA GLU A 660 21.19 -17.28 2.33
C GLU A 660 20.67 -17.45 0.90
N ARG A 661 19.41 -17.89 0.75
CA ARG A 661 18.77 -18.05 -0.55
C ARG A 661 18.66 -16.72 -1.29
N ALA A 662 18.14 -15.68 -0.65
CA ALA A 662 17.96 -14.37 -1.27
C ALA A 662 19.31 -13.77 -1.73
N CYS A 663 20.32 -13.81 -0.86
CA CYS A 663 21.66 -13.31 -1.17
C CYS A 663 22.35 -14.12 -2.27
N SER A 664 22.24 -15.45 -2.23
CA SER A 664 22.85 -16.30 -3.25
C SER A 664 22.18 -16.12 -4.60
N TRP A 665 20.84 -16.04 -4.63
CA TRP A 665 20.08 -15.96 -5.87
C TRP A 665 20.19 -14.59 -6.54
N LEU A 666 20.03 -13.51 -5.76
CA LEU A 666 20.00 -12.16 -6.31
C LEU A 666 21.40 -11.53 -6.46
N ALA A 667 22.28 -11.75 -5.49
CA ALA A 667 23.59 -11.07 -5.43
C ALA A 667 24.79 -12.00 -5.64
N GLY A 668 24.57 -13.30 -5.89
CA GLY A 668 25.64 -14.29 -5.99
C GLY A 668 26.53 -14.33 -4.75
N TYR A 669 25.96 -14.01 -3.58
CA TYR A 669 26.68 -13.86 -2.31
C TYR A 669 26.20 -14.91 -1.31
N PHE A 670 27.14 -15.55 -0.63
CA PHE A 670 26.86 -16.52 0.43
C PHE A 670 27.17 -15.87 1.78
N PRO A 671 26.14 -15.45 2.53
CA PRO A 671 26.33 -14.83 3.83
C PRO A 671 26.94 -15.83 4.82
N ASP A 672 27.87 -15.37 5.64
CA ASP A 672 28.58 -16.22 6.60
C ASP A 672 28.05 -16.00 8.03
N PHE A 673 27.32 -17.00 8.54
CA PHE A 673 26.72 -16.99 9.88
C PHE A 673 27.60 -17.64 10.97
N ASN A 674 28.88 -17.94 10.69
CA ASN A 674 29.79 -18.46 11.70
C ASN A 674 30.07 -17.42 12.80
N ARG A 675 30.13 -17.87 14.05
CA ARG A 675 30.37 -17.02 15.23
C ARG A 675 30.91 -17.83 16.40
N ASP A 676 31.63 -17.13 17.29
CA ASP A 676 32.17 -17.69 18.53
C ASP A 676 31.20 -17.50 19.71
N SER A 677 30.39 -16.44 19.66
CA SER A 677 29.41 -16.11 20.71
C SER A 677 28.24 -15.30 20.16
N ASP A 678 27.12 -15.35 20.89
CA ASP A 678 25.89 -14.65 20.55
C ASP A 678 25.48 -13.65 21.63
N GLU A 679 24.95 -12.50 21.20
CA GLU A 679 24.21 -11.58 22.06
C GLU A 679 22.77 -11.47 21.55
N VAL A 680 21.81 -11.72 22.44
CA VAL A 680 20.38 -11.63 22.13
C VAL A 680 19.76 -10.52 22.95
N HIS A 681 19.14 -9.55 22.28
CA HIS A 681 18.40 -8.47 22.91
C HIS A 681 17.04 -8.30 22.25
N GLY A 682 16.01 -8.89 22.87
CA GLY A 682 14.67 -8.90 22.30
C GLY A 682 14.65 -9.63 20.95
N ASP A 683 14.37 -8.90 19.87
CA ASP A 683 14.20 -9.35 18.48
C ASP A 683 15.49 -9.30 17.69
N THR A 684 16.57 -8.89 18.34
CA THR A 684 17.88 -8.75 17.72
C THR A 684 18.81 -9.87 18.19
N LEU A 685 19.44 -10.56 17.25
CA LEU A 685 20.56 -11.47 17.44
C LEU A 685 21.81 -10.88 16.81
N LYS A 686 22.89 -10.79 17.59
CA LYS A 686 24.22 -10.43 17.10
C LYS A 686 25.16 -11.60 17.25
N GLY A 687 25.74 -12.04 16.14
CA GLY A 687 26.80 -13.03 16.13
C GLY A 687 28.16 -12.35 16.16
N PHE A 688 29.03 -12.75 17.08
CA PHE A 688 30.38 -12.21 17.20
C PHE A 688 31.43 -13.22 16.77
N ARG A 689 32.47 -12.73 16.08
CA ARG A 689 33.64 -13.51 15.68
C ARG A 689 34.90 -12.74 16.03
N ASN A 690 35.82 -13.36 16.75
CA ASN A 690 37.04 -12.73 17.26
C ASN A 690 36.78 -11.42 18.04
N GLY A 691 35.66 -11.35 18.77
CA GLY A 691 35.26 -10.17 19.55
C GLY A 691 34.70 -9.00 18.73
N GLN A 692 34.49 -9.16 17.43
CA GLN A 692 33.81 -8.19 16.56
C GLN A 692 32.45 -8.71 16.10
N ILE A 693 31.51 -7.83 15.78
CA ILE A 693 30.20 -8.20 15.23
C ILE A 693 30.40 -8.75 13.81
N ALA A 694 30.03 -10.01 13.58
CA ALA A 694 30.06 -10.64 12.26
C ALA A 694 28.74 -10.45 11.51
N PHE A 695 27.62 -10.54 12.23
CA PHE A 695 26.30 -10.27 11.68
C PHE A 695 25.30 -9.81 12.75
N GLU A 696 24.24 -9.19 12.28
CA GLU A 696 23.09 -8.75 13.04
C GLU A 696 21.82 -9.19 12.29
N LEU A 697 20.90 -9.78 13.04
CA LEU A 697 19.58 -10.19 12.57
C LEU A 697 18.54 -9.54 13.46
N GLN A 698 17.53 -8.93 12.86
CA GLN A 698 16.38 -8.38 13.58
C GLN A 698 15.08 -8.85 12.92
N VAL A 699 14.13 -9.33 13.71
CA VAL A 699 12.79 -9.73 13.24
C VAL A 699 11.72 -8.84 13.85
N ASP A 700 10.94 -8.17 13.01
CA ASP A 700 9.85 -7.34 13.49
C ASP A 700 8.53 -8.12 13.70
N ASP A 701 7.50 -7.42 14.19
CA ASP A 701 6.18 -8.00 14.46
C ASP A 701 5.45 -8.50 13.20
N GLU A 702 5.90 -8.11 12.01
CA GLU A 702 5.40 -8.56 10.70
C GLU A 702 6.21 -9.73 10.13
N GLN A 703 7.11 -10.32 10.92
CA GLN A 703 8.05 -11.39 10.52
C GLN A 703 8.98 -10.96 9.37
N ARG A 704 9.22 -9.65 9.23
CA ARG A 704 10.24 -9.14 8.32
C ARG A 704 11.58 -9.19 9.01
N VAL A 705 12.58 -9.56 8.25
CA VAL A 705 13.93 -9.81 8.72
C VAL A 705 14.82 -8.74 8.15
N MET A 706 15.45 -7.98 9.02
CA MET A 706 16.60 -7.16 8.67
C MET A 706 17.87 -7.93 8.99
N TYR A 707 18.75 -8.03 8.00
CA TYR A 707 20.05 -8.68 8.11
C TYR A 707 21.14 -7.70 7.75
N ARG A 708 22.22 -7.73 8.52
CA ARG A 708 23.48 -7.05 8.22
C ARG A 708 24.65 -7.96 8.52
N THR A 709 25.72 -7.86 7.73
CA THR A 709 26.98 -8.55 7.99
C THR A 709 28.15 -7.64 7.73
N TRP A 710 29.25 -7.90 8.44
CA TRP A 710 30.47 -7.14 8.39
C TRP A 710 31.64 -8.01 7.95
N GLY A 711 32.45 -7.47 7.03
CA GLY A 711 33.65 -8.12 6.53
C GLY A 711 34.82 -7.99 7.49
N SER A 712 35.95 -8.62 7.14
CA SER A 712 37.18 -8.59 7.93
C SER A 712 37.79 -7.20 8.14
N SER A 713 37.37 -6.22 7.34
CA SER A 713 37.77 -4.81 7.48
C SER A 713 36.92 -4.03 8.49
N GLY A 714 35.85 -4.63 9.03
CA GLY A 714 34.86 -3.98 9.90
C GLY A 714 33.83 -3.11 9.14
N GLY A 715 33.89 -3.07 7.81
CA GLY A 715 32.84 -2.47 6.97
C GLY A 715 31.66 -3.42 6.79
N ILE A 716 30.48 -2.87 6.47
CA ILE A 716 29.31 -3.68 6.08
C ILE A 716 29.63 -4.35 4.74
N ASP A 717 29.38 -5.66 4.64
CA ASP A 717 29.55 -6.46 3.42
C ASP A 717 28.22 -6.70 2.72
N CYS A 718 27.14 -6.90 3.48
CA CYS A 718 25.80 -7.09 2.95
C CYS A 718 24.76 -6.61 3.96
N GLU A 719 23.67 -6.05 3.46
CA GLU A 719 22.45 -5.85 4.23
C GLU A 719 21.23 -6.16 3.37
N CYS A 720 20.20 -6.71 3.97
CA CYS A 720 18.93 -6.91 3.29
C CYS A 720 17.76 -6.83 4.26
N LYS A 721 16.59 -6.49 3.70
CA LYS A 721 15.31 -6.65 4.36
C LYS A 721 14.43 -7.58 3.54
N ILE A 722 14.04 -8.69 4.16
CA ILE A 722 13.26 -9.74 3.51
C ILE A 722 12.04 -10.12 4.33
N GLN A 723 11.04 -10.70 3.69
CA GLN A 723 9.87 -11.29 4.32
C GLN A 723 9.65 -12.69 3.75
N GLN A 724 9.53 -13.68 4.63
CA GLN A 724 9.36 -15.08 4.25
C GLN A 724 7.89 -15.46 4.13
N GLY A 725 7.55 -16.25 3.09
CA GLY A 725 6.26 -16.92 2.96
C GLY A 725 6.38 -18.23 2.18
N LEU A 726 5.33 -19.07 2.18
CA LEU A 726 5.35 -20.34 1.43
C LEU A 726 5.41 -20.16 -0.09
N ASN A 727 5.03 -18.98 -0.58
CA ASN A 727 5.05 -18.62 -1.99
C ASN A 727 6.45 -18.24 -2.51
N GLY A 728 7.40 -18.00 -1.59
CA GLY A 728 8.69 -17.41 -1.87
C GLY A 728 9.06 -16.32 -0.85
N LEU A 729 10.20 -15.70 -1.06
CA LEU A 729 10.78 -14.64 -0.25
C LEU A 729 10.58 -13.31 -0.96
N SER A 730 9.85 -12.40 -0.31
CA SER A 730 9.79 -11.00 -0.73
C SER A 730 11.05 -10.29 -0.24
N VAL A 731 11.78 -9.65 -1.14
CA VAL A 731 13.00 -8.88 -0.84
C VAL A 731 12.67 -7.41 -1.03
N GLU A 732 12.42 -6.70 0.08
CA GLU A 732 12.15 -5.27 0.03
C GLU A 732 13.35 -4.52 -0.53
N TRP A 733 14.54 -4.85 -0.03
CA TRP A 733 15.80 -4.38 -0.55
C TRP A 733 16.95 -5.31 -0.15
N LEU A 734 17.97 -5.37 -0.99
CA LEU A 734 19.22 -6.07 -0.73
C LEU A 734 20.36 -5.25 -1.31
N ARG A 735 21.40 -5.01 -0.50
CA ARG A 735 22.62 -4.30 -0.88
C ARG A 735 23.85 -5.11 -0.52
N ARG A 736 24.76 -5.23 -1.47
CA ARG A 736 26.09 -5.81 -1.27
C ARG A 736 27.14 -4.72 -1.42
N TYR A 737 28.13 -4.75 -0.55
CA TYR A 737 29.20 -3.78 -0.50
C TYR A 737 30.55 -4.44 -0.78
N GLN A 738 31.50 -3.64 -1.26
CA GLN A 738 32.92 -3.97 -1.32
C GLN A 738 33.70 -2.70 -1.02
N ASP A 739 34.60 -2.74 -0.04
CA ASP A 739 35.40 -1.60 0.41
C ASP A 739 34.57 -0.33 0.73
N GLY A 740 33.38 -0.53 1.28
CA GLY A 740 32.45 0.55 1.65
C GLY A 740 31.64 1.16 0.50
N GLN A 741 31.74 0.62 -0.71
CA GLN A 741 30.93 1.02 -1.87
C GLN A 741 29.88 -0.04 -2.22
N VAL A 742 28.69 0.39 -2.65
CA VAL A 742 27.61 -0.50 -3.10
C VAL A 742 27.99 -1.13 -4.44
N MET A 743 28.13 -2.46 -4.46
CA MET A 743 28.45 -3.25 -5.65
C MET A 743 27.21 -3.81 -6.34
N TYR A 744 26.15 -4.03 -5.57
CA TYR A 744 24.87 -4.54 -6.06
C TYR A 744 23.76 -4.02 -5.16
N GLU A 745 22.66 -3.59 -5.78
CA GLU A 745 21.43 -3.22 -5.09
C GLU A 745 20.24 -3.75 -5.89
N THR A 746 19.25 -4.27 -5.17
CA THR A 746 17.94 -4.56 -5.75
C THR A 746 16.83 -4.26 -4.74
N THR A 747 15.62 -4.00 -5.23
CA THR A 747 14.45 -3.65 -4.41
C THR A 747 13.18 -4.24 -4.99
N GLY A 748 12.28 -4.73 -4.13
CA GLY A 748 10.98 -5.27 -4.54
C GLY A 748 11.04 -6.60 -5.31
N GLU A 749 12.11 -7.36 -5.14
CA GLU A 749 12.30 -8.64 -5.81
C GLU A 749 11.57 -9.77 -5.08
N PHE A 750 11.22 -10.83 -5.82
CA PHE A 750 10.58 -12.00 -5.27
C PHE A 750 11.35 -13.28 -5.65
N VAL A 751 11.70 -14.10 -4.67
CA VAL A 751 12.54 -15.31 -4.84
C VAL A 751 11.73 -16.55 -4.48
N HIS A 752 11.57 -17.50 -5.40
CA HIS A 752 10.67 -18.67 -5.24
C HIS A 752 11.20 -19.84 -4.38
#